data_AF-A0AAW1PCR5-F1
#
_entry.id   AF-A0AAW1PCR5-F1
#
_cell.length_a   1.000
_cell.length_b   1.000
_cell.length_c   1.000
_cell.angle_alpha   90.00
_cell.angle_beta   90.00
_cell.angle_gamma   90.00
#
_symmetry.space_group_name_H-M   'P 1'
#
loop_
_entity.id
_entity.type
_entity.pdbx_description
1 polymer ?
#
loop_
_entity_poly.entity_id
_entity_poly.type
_entity_poly.pdbx_seq_one_letter_code
_entity_poly.pdbx_strand_id
1 'polypeptide(L)'
;MTSCAHCLVNRWPGSVASPRGLILFGGDSDAACTRFDDVWFLDIDTAAQGKHEWKELKASGGQPEKRSNCCAVVHSNKLVVFGGWQWTGTTPLAHLQVLDLATLTWQAQDQPKITGRAPSPRGQPAAVVTTGDAGRSPEMVIFGGWDGQQRFDDMYALDLRAWSWRQIQPAGGLSPPRRADHTALLWRYCDDGVWKDLIVCFGGSGDSGTLNDVWLYDMRWNRWTEAFCAGTPPAPRSSHAAAIVGDLMIIFGGQSRTHVFGDLHVLQLVSLTWVQVEVADLPALCRSAIAISDGMVWGFGGFDGARPVNTTFSIPLAPILASHPVNAVNLNKRPPVLLKQSVQSAGPAKPLGSACLRSVCAASMVAGATEPQQTHADAPAADERVAALRREMAEADDGAGVHAYIIPSEDPHMSEYPPDCDDRRRFISHFTGSAGTAVVTTEQAALWTDGRYFLQAEKQLGPGWTLMKAGTPKCPEIPNWLADAVPEGGRVGIDPFLHTVDSARKLQTKLEAAGRHLIPLLEGNLVDHIWGPERPGAPQAPIRVHKLEHAGESVADKLKRMRKQMEEAKAGALLVTALDEVAWLLNLRGGDISHNPVFLSYVILTPDAATLYVDSKKVNKEVAAHLDEASVAVKAYPDVLADVRALGAAGTKIWADPSKVSFALVTAAKEGAAGTSPAQAGAKRSRTEAEPAPAAQARRDAALFVEKPSPVTLAKAVKNPAELDGMREAHLRDSVALAKTFMWIEQQVAAGRSLNEVDVDDYLTGLRREQPGFIEPSFPTIAGANANGAIIHYRAASGTCNPIDQDTLLLVDSGGQYDCGTTDVTRTFHLGTPTQHQKMCFTRVLQGHIALDQAVFPEGTPGLALDTLARVPLWTLGLNYRHGTGHGVGAALNVHEGPQSISTRYFITTPLEAGMVVSNEPGYYEDGAFGIRVENLLVVREAATEFQFGGKYLAFERLTMCPLQRQMIALEVMSDREIQWVNDYHKEVWEKASPRMSGPELDWLKKHTAPLTVNRPTAVAA
;
A
#
# COMPACT_ATOMS: atom_id res chain seq x y z
N MET A 1 12.81 31.78 29.34
CA MET A 1 11.87 32.49 28.43
C MET A 1 11.15 31.44 27.62
N THR A 2 9.87 31.64 27.33
CA THR A 2 9.06 30.75 26.49
C THR A 2 8.63 31.46 25.23
N SER A 3 8.35 30.69 24.17
CA SER A 3 7.66 31.21 22.98
C SER A 3 8.38 32.35 22.23
N CYS A 4 9.71 32.42 22.34
CA CYS A 4 10.55 33.34 21.56
C CYS A 4 10.61 32.91 20.09
N ALA A 5 10.70 33.87 19.17
CA ALA A 5 11.15 33.55 17.82
C ALA A 5 12.66 33.35 17.84
N HIS A 6 13.15 32.34 17.13
CA HIS A 6 14.56 32.00 17.11
C HIS A 6 15.07 31.73 15.69
N CYS A 7 16.27 32.19 15.38
CA CYS A 7 16.89 32.04 14.07
C CYS A 7 18.37 31.70 14.21
N LEU A 8 18.85 30.71 13.45
CA LEU A 8 20.29 30.48 13.31
C LEU A 8 20.89 31.46 12.30
N VAL A 9 22.01 32.07 12.67
CA VAL A 9 22.82 32.91 11.78
C VAL A 9 24.14 32.20 11.49
N ASN A 10 24.28 31.76 10.24
CA ASN A 10 25.47 31.03 9.78
C ASN A 10 26.74 31.87 9.75
N ARG A 11 26.65 33.21 9.65
CA ARG A 11 27.75 34.17 9.87
C ARG A 11 27.18 35.55 10.20
N TRP A 12 27.67 36.20 11.25
CA TRP A 12 27.29 37.57 11.56
C TRP A 12 27.79 38.56 10.46
N PRO A 13 27.02 39.60 10.07
CA PRO A 13 27.46 40.56 9.07
C PRO A 13 28.76 41.29 9.49
N GLY A 14 29.80 41.31 8.65
CA GLY A 14 30.98 42.17 8.87
C GLY A 14 32.36 41.64 8.44
N SER A 15 32.57 40.32 8.30
CA SER A 15 33.77 39.73 7.69
C SER A 15 33.63 38.21 7.46
N VAL A 16 34.62 37.59 6.78
CA VAL A 16 34.71 36.12 6.62
C VAL A 16 35.00 35.41 7.96
N ALA A 17 35.47 36.14 8.97
CA ALA A 17 35.81 35.65 10.32
C ALA A 17 34.73 35.92 11.39
N SER A 18 33.53 36.36 10.98
CA SER A 18 32.43 36.64 11.90
C SER A 18 31.84 35.37 12.54
N PRO A 19 31.45 35.42 13.82
CA PRO A 19 30.94 34.26 14.55
C PRO A 19 29.60 33.76 14.01
N ARG A 20 29.36 32.45 14.14
CA ARG A 20 28.04 31.83 14.06
C ARG A 20 27.27 32.09 15.34
N GLY A 21 25.96 32.27 15.23
CA GLY A 21 25.18 32.39 16.45
C GLY A 21 23.68 32.28 16.31
N LEU A 22 23.04 32.07 17.47
CA LEU A 22 21.59 32.01 17.59
C LEU A 22 21.07 33.41 17.93
N ILE A 23 20.11 33.89 17.14
CA ILE A 23 19.35 35.09 17.47
C ILE A 23 18.03 34.68 18.11
N LEU A 24 17.70 35.28 19.24
CA LEU A 24 16.37 35.24 19.85
C LEU A 24 15.74 36.63 19.76
N PHE A 25 14.44 36.65 19.47
CA PHE A 25 13.66 37.88 19.50
C PHE A 25 12.33 37.66 20.23
N GLY A 26 12.03 38.57 21.15
CA GLY A 26 10.78 38.60 21.92
C GLY A 26 10.58 37.37 22.81
N GLY A 27 9.32 36.96 22.98
CA GLY A 27 8.91 35.86 23.86
C GLY A 27 8.18 36.34 25.10
N ASP A 28 7.94 35.44 26.05
CA ASP A 28 7.22 35.73 27.29
C ASP A 28 7.82 35.07 28.54
N SER A 29 7.34 35.55 29.69
CA SER A 29 7.58 35.00 31.02
C SER A 29 6.26 34.70 31.73
N ASP A 30 6.13 33.49 32.28
CA ASP A 30 4.89 33.04 32.94
C ASP A 30 4.58 33.79 34.25
N ALA A 31 5.58 34.37 34.92
CA ALA A 31 5.38 35.00 36.23
C ALA A 31 4.57 36.31 36.18
N ALA A 32 4.39 36.92 35.01
CA ALA A 32 3.67 38.19 34.87
C ALA A 32 3.02 38.42 33.49
N CYS A 33 2.91 37.39 32.63
CA CYS A 33 2.54 37.56 31.21
C CYS A 33 3.35 38.67 30.50
N THR A 34 4.58 38.90 30.95
CA THR A 34 5.43 39.97 30.43
C THR A 34 6.06 39.47 29.13
N ARG A 35 5.67 40.08 28.01
CA ARG A 35 6.26 39.87 26.68
C ARG A 35 7.46 40.79 26.44
N PHE A 36 8.40 40.35 25.62
CA PHE A 36 9.62 41.09 25.31
C PHE A 36 9.67 41.53 23.84
N ASP A 37 10.52 42.52 23.56
CA ASP A 37 10.85 43.11 22.25
C ASP A 37 12.36 43.25 22.04
N ASP A 38 13.14 42.63 22.92
CA ASP A 38 14.60 42.61 22.88
C ASP A 38 15.12 41.54 21.91
N VAL A 39 16.36 41.75 21.49
CA VAL A 39 17.07 40.86 20.58
C VAL A 39 18.31 40.36 21.31
N TRP A 40 18.49 39.04 21.35
CA TRP A 40 19.64 38.41 22.00
C TRP A 40 20.44 37.61 21.00
N PHE A 41 21.76 37.60 21.17
CA PHE A 41 22.68 36.81 20.35
C PHE A 41 23.55 35.93 21.24
N LEU A 42 23.64 34.66 20.86
CA LEU A 42 24.61 33.72 21.41
C LEU A 42 25.62 33.37 20.32
N ASP A 43 26.89 33.65 20.59
CA ASP A 43 28.02 33.17 19.79
C ASP A 43 28.22 31.67 20.05
N ILE A 44 27.84 30.83 19.08
CA ILE A 44 27.88 29.37 19.22
C ILE A 44 29.33 28.85 19.18
N ASP A 45 30.23 29.54 18.47
CA ASP A 45 31.63 29.14 18.34
C ASP A 45 32.36 29.28 19.69
N THR A 46 32.05 30.32 20.46
CA THR A 46 32.57 30.48 21.84
C THR A 46 31.80 29.65 22.87
N ALA A 47 30.49 29.44 22.68
CA ALA A 47 29.69 28.54 23.51
C ALA A 47 30.21 27.09 23.45
N ALA A 48 30.67 26.63 22.28
CA ALA A 48 31.28 25.31 22.11
C ALA A 48 32.55 25.11 22.94
N GLN A 49 33.21 26.20 23.37
CA GLN A 49 34.38 26.18 24.26
C GLN A 49 34.01 26.30 25.75
N GLY A 50 32.73 26.12 26.10
CA GLY A 50 32.22 26.17 27.47
C GLY A 50 31.85 27.56 27.98
N LYS A 51 31.81 28.58 27.11
CA LYS A 51 31.43 29.97 27.46
C LYS A 51 30.06 30.32 26.88
N HIS A 52 29.00 30.00 27.63
CA HIS A 52 27.60 30.24 27.22
C HIS A 52 27.12 31.64 27.64
N GLU A 53 27.61 32.68 26.96
CA GLU A 53 27.22 34.07 27.27
C GLU A 53 26.27 34.65 26.21
N TRP A 54 25.02 34.87 26.60
CA TRP A 54 24.03 35.61 25.83
C TRP A 54 24.32 37.11 25.89
N LYS A 55 24.34 37.77 24.73
CA LYS A 55 24.54 39.22 24.62
C LYS A 55 23.27 39.87 24.07
N GLU A 56 22.75 40.85 24.79
CA GLU A 56 21.66 41.68 24.30
C GLU A 56 22.18 42.57 23.16
N LEU A 57 21.53 42.49 22.01
CA LEU A 57 21.77 43.36 20.87
C LEU A 57 20.86 44.57 21.00
N LYS A 58 21.44 45.68 21.49
CA LYS A 58 20.72 46.95 21.65
C LYS A 58 20.38 47.56 20.30
N ALA A 59 19.22 47.19 19.77
CA ALA A 59 18.71 47.71 18.53
C ALA A 59 18.09 49.11 18.71
N SER A 60 18.24 49.97 17.70
CA SER A 60 17.65 51.31 17.65
C SER A 60 16.61 51.40 16.52
N GLY A 61 15.90 52.53 16.38
CA GLY A 61 14.96 52.76 15.28
C GLY A 61 13.50 52.44 15.63
N GLY A 62 12.73 51.96 14.65
CA GLY A 62 11.30 51.67 14.76
C GLY A 62 11.01 50.39 15.55
N GLN A 63 11.33 50.39 16.84
CA GLN A 63 11.26 49.18 17.67
C GLN A 63 9.87 48.52 17.61
N PRO A 64 9.80 47.20 17.37
CA PRO A 64 8.56 46.46 17.39
C PRO A 64 7.88 46.51 18.75
N GLU A 65 6.54 46.43 18.76
CA GLU A 65 5.83 46.13 20.00
C GLU A 65 6.24 44.75 20.56
N LYS A 66 6.23 44.64 21.89
CA LYS A 66 6.44 43.41 22.66
C LYS A 66 5.50 42.31 22.20
N ARG A 67 6.07 41.14 21.87
CA ARG A 67 5.33 40.02 21.29
C ARG A 67 5.92 38.66 21.63
N SER A 68 5.05 37.64 21.62
CA SER A 68 5.45 36.23 21.73
C SER A 68 4.76 35.36 20.69
N ASN A 69 5.29 34.17 20.44
CA ASN A 69 4.86 33.24 19.40
C ASN A 69 4.82 33.84 17.98
N CYS A 70 5.74 34.75 17.65
CA CYS A 70 5.97 35.15 16.27
C CYS A 70 6.87 34.11 15.57
N CYS A 71 6.89 34.16 14.23
CA CYS A 71 7.92 33.47 13.45
C CYS A 71 8.98 34.49 13.03
N ALA A 72 10.21 34.03 12.89
CA ALA A 72 11.30 34.85 12.36
C ALA A 72 12.17 34.02 11.42
N VAL A 73 12.80 34.72 10.49
CA VAL A 73 13.81 34.14 9.59
C VAL A 73 14.94 35.14 9.40
N VAL A 74 16.13 34.63 9.08
CA VAL A 74 17.28 35.46 8.72
C VAL A 74 17.63 35.22 7.26
N HIS A 75 17.76 36.31 6.50
CA HIS A 75 18.24 36.27 5.12
C HIS A 75 19.16 37.44 4.85
N SER A 76 20.33 37.15 4.26
CA SER A 76 21.41 38.13 4.08
C SER A 76 21.78 38.77 5.43
N ASN A 77 21.53 40.07 5.62
CA ASN A 77 21.80 40.79 6.87
C ASN A 77 20.51 41.28 7.56
N LYS A 78 19.37 40.64 7.31
CA LYS A 78 18.07 41.06 7.85
C LYS A 78 17.45 39.96 8.68
N LEU A 79 17.03 40.30 9.90
CA LEU A 79 16.08 39.50 10.68
C LEU A 79 14.67 40.00 10.33
N VAL A 80 13.86 39.09 9.78
CA VAL A 80 12.49 39.37 9.37
C VAL A 80 11.55 38.64 10.30
N VAL A 81 10.68 39.37 10.99
CA VAL A 81 9.74 38.85 12.00
C VAL A 81 8.31 39.09 11.54
N PHE A 82 7.47 38.06 11.63
CA PHE A 82 6.06 38.14 11.27
C PHE A 82 5.16 37.59 12.39
N GLY A 83 4.05 38.29 12.62
CA GLY A 83 2.94 37.83 13.47
C GLY A 83 3.24 37.86 14.96
N GLY A 84 2.62 36.94 15.70
CA GLY A 84 2.70 36.80 17.15
C GLY A 84 1.52 37.46 17.89
N TRP A 85 1.61 37.53 19.21
CA TRP A 85 0.57 38.06 20.09
C TRP A 85 1.00 39.35 20.79
N GLN A 86 0.11 40.35 20.85
CA GLN A 86 0.37 41.62 21.53
C GLN A 86 0.47 41.48 23.06
N TRP A 87 1.18 42.42 23.68
CA TRP A 87 1.35 42.57 25.14
C TRP A 87 0.04 42.52 25.94
N THR A 88 -1.05 43.14 25.48
CA THR A 88 -2.32 43.27 26.23
C THR A 88 -3.26 42.06 26.19
N GLY A 89 -2.98 41.06 25.33
CA GLY A 89 -3.56 39.71 25.39
C GLY A 89 -5.01 39.53 24.92
N THR A 90 -5.18 39.32 23.60
CA THR A 90 -6.15 38.44 22.87
C THR A 90 -6.08 38.73 21.37
N THR A 91 -5.35 39.78 20.96
CA THR A 91 -5.23 40.18 19.56
C THR A 91 -3.95 39.60 18.93
N PRO A 92 -4.08 38.75 17.90
CA PRO A 92 -2.94 38.34 17.08
C PRO A 92 -2.46 39.48 16.17
N LEU A 93 -1.21 39.42 15.72
CA LEU A 93 -0.55 40.43 14.89
C LEU A 93 -0.40 39.96 13.44
N ALA A 94 -0.42 40.91 12.50
CA ALA A 94 -0.14 40.67 11.07
C ALA A 94 1.06 41.46 10.53
N HIS A 95 1.65 42.35 11.32
CA HIS A 95 2.69 43.25 10.82
C HIS A 95 4.05 42.52 10.70
N LEU A 96 4.78 42.87 9.63
CA LEU A 96 6.16 42.48 9.40
C LEU A 96 7.10 43.49 10.07
N GLN A 97 8.16 43.01 10.70
CA GLN A 97 9.20 43.82 11.31
C GLN A 97 10.56 43.38 10.76
N VAL A 98 11.40 44.35 10.40
CA VAL A 98 12.70 44.08 9.77
C VAL A 98 13.80 44.76 10.56
N LEU A 99 14.73 43.98 11.10
CA LEU A 99 15.94 44.46 11.75
C LEU A 99 17.12 44.27 10.81
N ASP A 100 17.86 45.36 10.54
CA ASP A 100 19.16 45.26 9.90
C ASP A 100 20.20 44.82 10.94
N LEU A 101 20.80 43.65 10.73
CA LEU A 101 21.75 43.04 11.65
C LEU A 101 23.14 43.69 11.58
N ALA A 102 23.47 44.40 10.49
CA ALA A 102 24.75 45.10 10.38
C ALA A 102 24.74 46.41 11.17
N THR A 103 23.61 47.14 11.16
CA THR A 103 23.46 48.42 11.87
C THR A 103 22.73 48.30 13.21
N LEU A 104 22.13 47.13 13.50
CA LEU A 104 21.21 46.91 14.62
C LEU A 104 20.12 47.98 14.67
N THR A 105 19.47 48.22 13.52
CA THR A 105 18.40 49.21 13.40
C THR A 105 17.13 48.58 12.87
N TRP A 106 16.04 48.69 13.63
CA TRP A 106 14.70 48.34 13.18
C TRP A 106 14.24 49.36 12.13
N GLN A 107 13.77 48.84 11.00
CA GLN A 107 13.17 49.67 9.97
C GLN A 107 11.86 50.28 10.47
N ALA A 108 11.52 51.48 10.00
CA ALA A 108 10.24 52.12 10.33
C ALA A 108 9.07 51.24 9.84
N GLN A 109 7.90 51.34 10.46
CA GLN A 109 6.76 50.45 10.18
C GLN A 109 6.26 50.49 8.72
N ASP A 110 6.54 51.56 7.99
CA ASP A 110 6.24 51.75 6.57
C ASP A 110 7.39 51.35 5.62
N GLN A 111 8.51 50.86 6.17
CA GLN A 111 9.69 50.41 5.43
C GLN A 111 10.12 48.99 5.81
N PRO A 112 10.38 48.11 4.82
CA PRO A 112 10.29 48.34 3.40
C PRO A 112 8.82 48.50 2.97
N LYS A 113 8.55 49.16 1.83
CA LYS A 113 7.18 49.32 1.35
C LYS A 113 6.64 47.96 0.91
N ILE A 114 5.85 47.34 1.77
CA ILE A 114 5.28 46.02 1.51
C ILE A 114 4.05 46.15 0.60
N THR A 115 3.98 45.32 -0.43
CA THR A 115 2.85 45.25 -1.36
C THR A 115 2.26 43.84 -1.41
N GLY A 116 1.16 43.65 -2.11
CA GLY A 116 0.54 42.33 -2.28
C GLY A 116 -0.35 41.89 -1.11
N ARG A 117 -0.74 40.62 -1.10
CA ARG A 117 -1.74 40.07 -0.17
C ARG A 117 -1.07 39.41 1.02
N ALA A 118 -0.95 40.14 2.13
CA ALA A 118 -0.36 39.63 3.37
C ALA A 118 -1.26 38.58 4.07
N PRO A 119 -0.67 37.70 4.90
CA PRO A 119 -1.45 36.80 5.76
C PRO A 119 -2.27 37.58 6.79
N SER A 120 -3.39 36.99 7.21
CA SER A 120 -4.19 37.52 8.33
C SER A 120 -3.41 37.48 9.65
N PRO A 121 -3.81 38.28 10.66
CA PRO A 121 -3.18 38.26 11.97
C PRO A 121 -3.17 36.85 12.60
N ARG A 122 -2.00 36.40 13.07
CA ARG A 122 -1.84 35.05 13.63
C ARG A 122 -0.60 34.92 14.54
N GLY A 123 -0.71 34.06 15.54
CA GLY A 123 0.41 33.55 16.33
C GLY A 123 0.75 32.10 15.97
N GLN A 124 1.96 31.69 16.35
CA GLN A 124 2.48 30.33 16.18
C GLN A 124 2.50 29.79 14.73
N PRO A 125 2.70 30.61 13.68
CA PRO A 125 2.97 30.06 12.36
C PRO A 125 4.41 29.54 12.28
N ALA A 126 4.68 28.62 11.35
CA ALA A 126 6.04 28.24 11.02
C ALA A 126 6.52 28.99 9.77
N ALA A 127 7.80 29.36 9.73
CA ALA A 127 8.39 30.06 8.59
C ALA A 127 9.75 29.49 8.18
N VAL A 128 10.03 29.49 6.88
CA VAL A 128 11.31 29.10 6.28
C VAL A 128 11.74 30.11 5.22
N VAL A 129 13.03 30.13 4.86
CA VAL A 129 13.55 30.94 3.74
C VAL A 129 14.13 30.03 2.67
N THR A 130 13.68 30.20 1.44
CA THR A 130 14.23 29.49 0.27
C THR A 130 15.51 30.14 -0.25
N THR A 131 16.36 29.43 -0.98
CA THR A 131 17.67 29.97 -1.38
C THR A 131 17.66 30.87 -2.62
N GLY A 132 16.61 30.80 -3.45
CA GLY A 132 16.48 31.64 -4.65
C GLY A 132 17.28 31.16 -5.86
N ASP A 133 17.51 29.85 -6.00
CA ASP A 133 18.28 29.28 -7.11
C ASP A 133 17.51 29.38 -8.46
N ALA A 134 18.24 29.29 -9.58
CA ALA A 134 17.71 29.30 -10.95
C ALA A 134 16.89 30.58 -11.33
N GLY A 135 17.33 31.75 -10.88
CA GLY A 135 16.77 33.05 -11.27
C GLY A 135 15.53 33.49 -10.49
N ARG A 136 15.19 32.82 -9.39
CA ARG A 136 14.08 33.20 -8.49
C ARG A 136 14.58 34.08 -7.34
N SER A 137 13.74 34.99 -6.85
CA SER A 137 14.04 35.70 -5.60
C SER A 137 13.96 34.74 -4.41
N PRO A 138 14.79 34.92 -3.37
CA PRO A 138 14.59 34.22 -2.10
C PRO A 138 13.28 34.68 -1.45
N GLU A 139 12.46 33.73 -1.00
CA GLU A 139 11.17 34.00 -0.39
C GLU A 139 11.15 33.53 1.08
N MET A 140 10.53 34.32 1.96
CA MET A 140 10.07 33.83 3.27
C MET A 140 8.71 33.18 3.09
N VAL A 141 8.62 31.89 3.41
CA VAL A 141 7.40 31.10 3.26
C VAL A 141 6.83 30.80 4.63
N ILE A 142 5.56 31.12 4.84
CA ILE A 142 4.83 30.94 6.10
C ILE A 142 3.70 29.93 5.90
N PHE A 143 3.53 29.02 6.87
CA PHE A 143 2.42 28.07 6.91
C PHE A 143 1.75 28.01 8.30
N GLY A 144 0.42 27.93 8.29
CA GLY A 144 -0.40 27.70 9.49
C GLY A 144 -0.45 28.87 10.48
N GLY A 145 -0.69 28.55 11.75
CA GLY A 145 -0.85 29.47 12.87
C GLY A 145 -2.26 29.45 13.48
N TRP A 146 -2.50 30.33 14.45
CA TRP A 146 -3.76 30.45 15.19
C TRP A 146 -4.07 31.93 15.49
N ASP A 147 -5.33 32.33 15.32
CA ASP A 147 -5.79 33.71 15.61
C ASP A 147 -6.53 33.86 16.95
N GLY A 148 -6.68 32.77 17.70
CA GLY A 148 -7.46 32.74 18.95
C GLY A 148 -8.82 32.08 18.80
N GLN A 149 -9.31 31.93 17.56
CA GLN A 149 -10.58 31.26 17.25
C GLN A 149 -10.37 30.03 16.37
N GLN A 150 -9.58 30.14 15.31
CA GLN A 150 -9.35 29.08 14.35
C GLN A 150 -7.87 28.94 13.99
N ARG A 151 -7.47 27.70 13.71
CA ARG A 151 -6.16 27.42 13.15
C ARG A 151 -6.20 27.58 11.63
N PHE A 152 -5.03 27.86 11.06
CA PHE A 152 -4.88 28.06 9.63
C PHE A 152 -4.16 26.88 8.96
N ASP A 153 -4.49 26.67 7.69
CA ASP A 153 -3.91 25.70 6.74
C ASP A 153 -3.47 26.39 5.43
N ASP A 154 -3.41 27.73 5.44
CA ASP A 154 -2.99 28.57 4.31
C ASP A 154 -1.48 28.82 4.33
N MET A 155 -0.97 29.24 3.17
CA MET A 155 0.45 29.41 2.92
C MET A 155 0.71 30.72 2.19
N TYR A 156 1.78 31.42 2.55
CA TYR A 156 2.13 32.71 1.98
C TYR A 156 3.62 32.79 1.71
N ALA A 157 4.01 33.47 0.64
CA ALA A 157 5.39 33.80 0.32
C ALA A 157 5.57 35.32 0.27
N LEU A 158 6.61 35.80 0.95
CA LEU A 158 7.12 37.16 0.84
C LEU A 158 8.41 37.11 0.01
N ASP A 159 8.40 37.76 -1.15
CA ASP A 159 9.63 38.00 -1.91
C ASP A 159 10.53 38.97 -1.11
N LEU A 160 11.71 38.51 -0.70
CA LEU A 160 12.62 39.28 0.17
C LEU A 160 13.44 40.34 -0.58
N ARG A 161 13.34 40.39 -1.92
CA ARG A 161 13.91 41.45 -2.77
C ARG A 161 12.87 42.52 -3.10
N ALA A 162 11.70 42.07 -3.57
CA ALA A 162 10.61 42.94 -3.99
C ALA A 162 9.71 43.42 -2.83
N TRP A 163 9.81 42.78 -1.66
CA TRP A 163 8.95 43.04 -0.50
C TRP A 163 7.45 42.96 -0.84
N SER A 164 7.08 41.91 -1.57
CA SER A 164 5.70 41.69 -2.00
C SER A 164 5.18 40.35 -1.52
N TRP A 165 4.01 40.35 -0.90
CA TRP A 165 3.32 39.15 -0.46
C TRP A 165 2.48 38.54 -1.57
N ARG A 166 2.53 37.22 -1.66
CA ARG A 166 1.57 36.43 -2.43
C ARG A 166 1.06 35.29 -1.57
N GLN A 167 -0.23 34.99 -1.70
CA GLN A 167 -0.76 33.75 -1.18
C GLN A 167 -0.31 32.60 -2.08
N ILE A 168 0.25 31.56 -1.48
CA ILE A 168 0.50 30.28 -2.15
C ILE A 168 -0.80 29.49 -2.11
N GLN A 169 -1.26 29.03 -3.26
CA GLN A 169 -2.35 28.07 -3.36
C GLN A 169 -1.78 26.75 -3.85
N PRO A 170 -1.50 25.79 -2.94
CA PRO A 170 -0.97 24.48 -3.33
C PRO A 170 -1.87 23.78 -4.36
N ALA A 171 -1.26 23.25 -5.40
CA ALA A 171 -1.90 22.48 -6.45
C ALA A 171 -2.29 21.08 -5.97
N GLY A 172 -3.37 20.52 -6.53
CA GLY A 172 -3.77 19.13 -6.29
C GLY A 172 -4.45 18.90 -4.93
N GLY A 173 -5.04 19.94 -4.32
CA GLY A 173 -6.04 19.95 -3.23
C GLY A 173 -5.70 19.21 -1.92
N LEU A 174 -4.45 18.79 -1.77
CA LEU A 174 -3.91 18.21 -0.55
C LEU A 174 -3.05 19.25 0.15
N SER A 175 -3.24 19.39 1.45
CA SER A 175 -2.49 20.30 2.31
C SER A 175 -2.47 19.69 3.71
N PRO A 176 -1.45 19.95 4.53
CA PRO A 176 -1.51 19.58 5.94
C PRO A 176 -2.75 20.23 6.57
N PRO A 177 -3.49 19.52 7.45
CA PRO A 177 -4.63 20.10 8.14
C PRO A 177 -4.22 21.33 8.96
N ARG A 178 -5.22 22.16 9.28
CA ARG A 178 -5.09 23.39 10.07
C ARG A 178 -4.31 23.13 11.34
N ARG A 179 -3.23 23.90 11.55
CA ARG A 179 -2.30 23.66 12.67
C ARG A 179 -1.55 24.90 13.14
N ALA A 180 -1.14 24.86 14.40
CA ALA A 180 -0.25 25.81 15.06
C ALA A 180 0.81 25.04 15.87
N ASP A 181 1.85 25.71 16.39
CA ASP A 181 2.90 25.09 17.22
C ASP A 181 3.61 23.90 16.55
N HIS A 182 3.65 23.88 15.22
CA HIS A 182 4.36 22.89 14.42
C HIS A 182 5.72 23.46 13.98
N THR A 183 6.58 22.59 13.45
CA THR A 183 7.85 23.03 12.85
C THR A 183 7.80 22.91 11.34
N ALA A 184 8.36 23.89 10.63
CA ALA A 184 8.66 23.81 9.21
C ALA A 184 10.15 24.06 9.01
N LEU A 185 10.82 23.22 8.21
CA LEU A 185 12.25 23.31 7.94
C LEU A 185 12.52 23.22 6.45
N LEU A 186 13.54 23.94 5.95
CA LEU A 186 14.00 23.79 4.58
C LEU A 186 14.98 22.62 4.49
N TRP A 187 14.64 21.59 3.72
CA TRP A 187 15.57 20.54 3.34
C TRP A 187 16.09 20.81 1.93
N ARG A 188 17.42 20.87 1.78
CA ARG A 188 18.09 20.97 0.49
C ARG A 188 18.78 19.66 0.17
N TYR A 189 18.42 19.05 -0.95
CA TYR A 189 19.05 17.82 -1.44
C TYR A 189 19.57 17.99 -2.86
N CYS A 190 20.58 17.20 -3.22
CA CYS A 190 21.10 17.11 -4.58
C CYS A 190 20.45 15.92 -5.29
N ASP A 191 20.00 16.12 -6.52
CA ASP A 191 19.44 15.07 -7.37
C ASP A 191 19.95 15.29 -8.79
N ASP A 192 20.79 14.36 -9.24
CA ASP A 192 21.53 14.41 -10.51
C ASP A 192 22.35 15.72 -10.68
N GLY A 193 23.08 16.12 -9.63
CA GLY A 193 23.93 17.32 -9.64
C GLY A 193 23.17 18.64 -9.49
N VAL A 194 21.84 18.62 -9.33
CA VAL A 194 21.00 19.83 -9.17
C VAL A 194 20.45 19.91 -7.74
N TRP A 195 20.75 21.02 -7.05
CA TRP A 195 20.23 21.32 -5.72
C TRP A 195 18.77 21.73 -5.74
N LYS A 196 17.99 21.21 -4.79
CA LYS A 196 16.53 21.35 -4.74
C LYS A 196 16.06 21.67 -3.33
N ASP A 197 15.11 22.59 -3.21
CA ASP A 197 14.50 23.02 -1.95
C ASP A 197 13.15 22.32 -1.72
N LEU A 198 13.00 21.67 -0.56
CA LEU A 198 11.72 21.15 -0.04
C LEU A 198 11.44 21.74 1.34
N ILE A 199 10.16 22.00 1.64
CA ILE A 199 9.75 22.38 3.00
C ILE A 199 9.21 21.13 3.69
N VAL A 200 9.78 20.78 4.84
CA VAL A 200 9.35 19.66 5.68
C VAL A 200 8.58 20.22 6.86
N CYS A 201 7.31 19.86 6.99
CA CYS A 201 6.42 20.22 8.09
C CYS A 201 6.19 18.99 8.98
N PHE A 202 6.29 19.16 10.30
CA PHE A 202 6.06 18.06 11.25
C PHE A 202 5.28 18.52 12.48
N GLY A 203 4.32 17.69 12.88
CA GLY A 203 3.60 17.77 14.14
C GLY A 203 2.77 19.04 14.32
N GLY A 204 2.63 19.47 15.58
CA GLY A 204 1.87 20.64 16.01
C GLY A 204 0.52 20.32 16.62
N SER A 205 -0.21 21.37 16.98
CA SER A 205 -1.59 21.29 17.46
C SER A 205 -2.54 21.54 16.30
N GLY A 206 -3.30 20.52 15.91
CA GLY A 206 -4.45 20.62 15.00
C GLY A 206 -5.77 20.82 15.73
N ASP A 207 -6.87 20.76 14.99
CA ASP A 207 -8.22 20.97 15.55
C ASP A 207 -8.69 19.81 16.43
N SER A 208 -8.23 18.58 16.17
CA SER A 208 -8.57 17.36 16.93
C SER A 208 -7.56 16.98 18.02
N GLY A 209 -6.40 17.65 18.09
CA GLY A 209 -5.34 17.31 19.06
C GLY A 209 -3.94 17.59 18.54
N THR A 210 -2.93 17.05 19.22
CA THR A 210 -1.55 17.10 18.72
C THR A 210 -1.36 16.11 17.57
N LEU A 211 -0.40 16.41 16.69
CA LEU A 211 -0.14 15.67 15.46
C LEU A 211 1.30 15.11 15.47
N ASN A 212 1.55 14.06 14.70
CA ASN A 212 2.89 13.52 14.41
C ASN A 212 3.08 13.17 12.91
N ASP A 213 2.28 13.79 12.05
CA ASP A 213 2.39 13.63 10.60
C ASP A 213 3.58 14.42 10.03
N VAL A 214 4.14 13.93 8.93
CA VAL A 214 5.22 14.59 8.17
C VAL A 214 4.66 15.00 6.81
N TRP A 215 4.88 16.25 6.43
CA TRP A 215 4.45 16.77 5.13
C TRP A 215 5.61 17.42 4.39
N LEU A 216 5.70 17.15 3.09
CA LEU A 216 6.71 17.67 2.18
C LEU A 216 6.06 18.62 1.18
N TYR A 217 6.53 19.86 1.11
CA TYR A 217 6.12 20.81 0.08
C TYR A 217 7.20 20.93 -0.99
N ASP A 218 6.86 20.62 -2.23
CA ASP A 218 7.71 20.91 -3.38
C ASP A 218 7.33 22.27 -3.99
N MET A 219 8.20 23.25 -3.79
CA MET A 219 8.04 24.62 -4.31
C MET A 219 8.03 24.69 -5.85
N ARG A 220 8.56 23.69 -6.56
CA ARG A 220 8.59 23.66 -8.03
C ARG A 220 7.27 23.22 -8.60
N TRP A 221 6.67 22.21 -7.97
CA TRP A 221 5.36 21.69 -8.34
C TRP A 221 4.22 22.37 -7.59
N ASN A 222 4.56 23.28 -6.68
CA ASN A 222 3.63 24.03 -5.84
C ASN A 222 2.66 23.06 -5.13
N ARG A 223 3.18 22.01 -4.48
CA ARG A 223 2.36 20.87 -4.03
C ARG A 223 2.83 20.29 -2.71
N TRP A 224 1.87 20.03 -1.82
CA TRP A 224 2.09 19.23 -0.62
C TRP A 224 1.96 17.72 -0.90
N THR A 225 2.76 16.94 -0.17
CA THR A 225 2.65 15.49 -0.09
C THR A 225 2.82 15.06 1.37
N GLU A 226 1.89 14.27 1.89
CA GLU A 226 2.06 13.62 3.18
C GLU A 226 3.08 12.49 3.04
N ALA A 227 4.13 12.51 3.86
CA ALA A 227 5.17 11.50 3.85
C ALA A 227 4.79 10.35 4.79
N PHE A 228 4.74 9.14 4.24
CA PHE A 228 4.59 7.92 5.03
C PHE A 228 5.96 7.52 5.57
N CYS A 229 6.13 7.63 6.88
CA CYS A 229 7.39 7.32 7.53
C CYS A 229 7.36 5.94 8.21
N ALA A 230 8.43 5.17 8.04
CA ALA A 230 8.65 3.90 8.76
C ALA A 230 9.42 4.13 10.08
N GLY A 231 9.64 3.07 10.86
CA GLY A 231 10.43 3.12 12.08
C GLY A 231 9.66 3.57 13.32
N THR A 232 10.33 4.22 14.27
CA THR A 232 9.75 4.63 15.57
C THR A 232 9.50 6.13 15.59
N PRO A 233 8.33 6.61 15.11
CA PRO A 233 8.03 8.02 15.07
C PRO A 233 7.84 8.61 16.47
N PRO A 234 8.12 9.91 16.64
CA PRO A 234 7.71 10.64 17.83
C PRO A 234 6.19 10.56 18.04
N ALA A 235 5.77 10.43 19.30
CA ALA A 235 4.37 10.55 19.69
C ALA A 235 3.77 11.92 19.27
N PRO A 236 2.45 12.03 19.00
CA PRO A 236 1.80 13.29 18.63
C PRO A 236 2.09 14.44 19.60
N ARG A 237 2.70 15.51 19.09
CA ARG A 237 3.25 16.59 19.91
C ARG A 237 3.15 17.95 19.24
N SER A 238 3.10 18.99 20.05
CA SER A 238 3.23 20.39 19.63
C SER A 238 4.37 21.07 20.39
N SER A 239 4.79 22.23 19.90
CA SER A 239 5.81 23.06 20.54
C SER A 239 7.13 22.32 20.77
N HIS A 240 7.44 21.32 19.94
CA HIS A 240 8.74 20.66 19.90
C HIS A 240 9.75 21.53 19.14
N ALA A 241 11.03 21.25 19.35
CA ALA A 241 12.12 21.89 18.60
C ALA A 241 12.57 20.98 17.46
N ALA A 242 12.97 21.56 16.32
CA ALA A 242 13.43 20.78 15.18
C ALA A 242 14.57 21.47 14.41
N ALA A 243 15.47 20.68 13.84
CA ALA A 243 16.57 21.13 12.98
C ALA A 243 16.97 20.06 11.96
N ILE A 244 17.57 20.46 10.83
CA ILE A 244 18.08 19.53 9.80
C ILE A 244 19.61 19.61 9.73
N VAL A 245 20.26 18.46 9.61
CA VAL A 245 21.68 18.32 9.26
C VAL A 245 21.87 17.25 8.19
N GLY A 246 22.36 17.66 7.02
CA GLY A 246 22.36 16.79 5.84
C GLY A 246 20.94 16.33 5.50
N ASP A 247 20.73 15.01 5.50
CA ASP A 247 19.43 14.39 5.24
C ASP A 247 18.69 13.97 6.52
N LEU A 248 19.17 14.36 7.69
CA LEU A 248 18.60 14.00 8.98
C LEU A 248 17.79 15.18 9.54
N MET A 249 16.52 14.95 9.84
CA MET A 249 15.67 15.86 10.59
C MET A 249 15.58 15.41 12.05
N ILE A 250 16.04 16.26 12.96
CA ILE A 250 16.07 16.01 14.40
C ILE A 250 14.84 16.69 15.03
N ILE A 251 14.11 15.95 15.86
CA ILE A 251 13.01 16.42 16.71
C ILE A 251 13.41 16.24 18.17
N PHE A 252 13.28 17.30 18.95
CA PHE A 252 13.54 17.28 20.39
C PHE A 252 12.32 17.77 21.18
N GLY A 253 11.94 17.00 22.20
CA GLY A 253 10.95 17.37 23.19
C GLY A 253 9.57 17.68 22.60
N GLY A 254 8.91 18.71 23.14
CA GLY A 254 7.53 19.09 22.83
C GLY A 254 6.55 18.67 23.91
N GLN A 255 5.26 18.81 23.64
CA GLN A 255 4.22 18.43 24.60
C GLN A 255 3.00 17.82 23.92
N SER A 256 2.31 16.96 24.66
CA SER A 256 0.92 16.56 24.43
C SER A 256 0.00 17.33 25.38
N ARG A 257 -1.29 16.94 25.45
CA ARG A 257 -2.22 17.54 26.43
C ARG A 257 -1.85 17.27 27.89
N THR A 258 -1.11 16.18 28.17
CA THR A 258 -0.88 15.70 29.54
C THR A 258 0.59 15.48 29.88
N HIS A 259 1.50 15.64 28.92
CA HIS A 259 2.91 15.27 29.10
C HIS A 259 3.85 16.16 28.29
N VAL A 260 4.95 16.58 28.91
CA VAL A 260 6.08 17.25 28.25
C VAL A 260 7.17 16.22 27.99
N PHE A 261 7.61 16.11 26.74
CA PHE A 261 8.55 15.09 26.29
C PHE A 261 10.00 15.54 26.49
N GLY A 262 10.88 14.59 26.83
CA GLY A 262 12.33 14.75 26.93
C GLY A 262 13.08 13.74 26.06
N ASP A 263 12.55 13.47 24.88
CA ASP A 263 13.07 12.50 23.92
C ASP A 263 13.68 13.19 22.69
N LEU A 264 14.49 12.41 21.96
CA LEU A 264 15.13 12.82 20.72
C LEU A 264 14.77 11.81 19.62
N HIS A 265 14.18 12.28 18.54
CA HIS A 265 13.86 11.48 17.37
C HIS A 265 14.56 12.03 16.14
N VAL A 266 14.94 11.14 15.23
CA VAL A 266 15.65 11.47 14.00
C VAL A 266 14.93 10.82 12.83
N LEU A 267 14.55 11.62 11.85
CA LEU A 267 13.98 11.18 10.58
C LEU A 267 15.04 11.28 9.50
N GLN A 268 15.38 10.17 8.87
CA GLN A 268 16.21 10.18 7.66
C GLN A 268 15.34 10.51 6.44
N LEU A 269 15.42 11.74 5.94
CA LEU A 269 14.52 12.37 4.97
C LEU A 269 14.53 11.71 3.59
N VAL A 270 15.63 11.04 3.20
CA VAL A 270 15.70 10.26 1.95
C VAL A 270 14.92 8.95 2.06
N SER A 271 15.06 8.23 3.17
CA SER A 271 14.41 6.92 3.40
C SER A 271 13.05 7.01 4.09
N LEU A 272 12.69 8.21 4.58
CA LEU A 272 11.53 8.47 5.43
C LEU A 272 11.43 7.49 6.62
N THR A 273 12.54 7.22 7.30
CA THR A 273 12.56 6.28 8.44
C THR A 273 12.94 7.00 9.73
N TRP A 274 12.11 6.85 10.76
CA TRP A 274 12.32 7.38 12.09
C TRP A 274 13.14 6.44 12.97
N VAL A 275 14.04 7.02 13.77
CA VAL A 275 14.77 6.37 14.84
C VAL A 275 14.66 7.22 16.10
N GLN A 276 14.31 6.60 17.23
CA GLN A 276 14.44 7.24 18.53
C GLN A 276 15.88 7.07 19.00
N VAL A 277 16.53 8.18 19.38
CA VAL A 277 17.92 8.18 19.85
C VAL A 277 17.93 8.34 21.36
N GLU A 278 18.47 7.34 22.05
CA GLU A 278 18.64 7.40 23.49
C GLU A 278 19.85 8.28 23.83
N VAL A 279 19.58 9.37 24.55
CA VAL A 279 20.60 10.27 25.08
C VAL A 279 20.35 10.40 26.58
N ALA A 280 21.40 10.16 27.39
CA ALA A 280 21.31 10.29 28.83
C ALA A 280 21.01 11.74 29.24
N ASP A 281 20.23 11.91 30.30
CA ASP A 281 19.98 13.19 30.97
C ASP A 281 19.34 14.29 30.10
N LEU A 282 18.54 13.91 29.08
CA LEU A 282 17.78 14.89 28.31
C LEU A 282 16.68 15.54 29.16
N PRO A 283 16.59 16.89 29.16
CA PRO A 283 15.52 17.58 29.88
C PRO A 283 14.19 17.45 29.13
N ALA A 284 13.10 17.24 29.87
CA ALA A 284 11.75 17.27 29.31
C ALA A 284 11.31 18.72 29.08
N LEU A 285 11.28 19.16 27.82
CA LEU A 285 11.06 20.57 27.46
C LEU A 285 10.14 20.70 26.26
N CYS A 286 9.27 21.72 26.31
CA CYS A 286 8.56 22.25 25.15
C CYS A 286 8.88 23.74 24.96
N ARG A 287 8.55 24.31 23.79
CA ARG A 287 8.83 25.71 23.42
C ARG A 287 10.32 26.08 23.52
N SER A 288 11.19 25.08 23.45
CA SER A 288 12.65 25.24 23.37
C SER A 288 13.08 25.48 21.93
N ALA A 289 14.24 26.11 21.75
CA ALA A 289 14.89 26.23 20.45
C ALA A 289 16.03 25.21 20.33
N ILE A 290 16.27 24.66 19.14
CA ILE A 290 17.51 23.91 18.86
C ILE A 290 18.24 24.45 17.63
N ALA A 291 19.56 24.30 17.62
CA ALA A 291 20.46 24.65 16.52
C ALA A 291 21.58 23.61 16.39
N ILE A 292 22.15 23.45 15.19
CA ILE A 292 23.23 22.49 14.94
C ILE A 292 24.50 23.24 14.54
N SER A 293 25.61 22.97 15.23
CA SER A 293 26.94 23.50 14.88
C SER A 293 28.04 22.60 15.43
N ASP A 294 29.14 22.45 14.66
CA ASP A 294 30.39 21.80 15.09
C ASP A 294 30.21 20.40 15.69
N GLY A 295 29.32 19.61 15.08
CA GLY A 295 29.03 18.26 15.54
C GLY A 295 28.25 18.21 16.86
N MET A 296 27.53 19.28 17.21
CA MET A 296 26.65 19.35 18.39
C MET A 296 25.25 19.86 17.99
N VAL A 297 24.22 19.34 18.65
CA VAL A 297 22.88 19.94 18.72
C VAL A 297 22.81 20.75 20.00
N TRP A 298 22.63 22.05 19.88
CA TRP A 298 22.48 22.99 20.99
C TRP A 298 21.00 23.26 21.23
N GLY A 299 20.57 23.21 22.48
CA GLY A 299 19.20 23.53 22.86
C GLY A 299 19.12 24.61 23.93
N PHE A 300 18.07 25.43 23.86
CA PHE A 300 17.95 26.66 24.65
C PHE A 300 16.52 26.91 25.12
N GLY A 301 16.40 27.27 26.40
CA GLY A 301 15.15 27.74 27.00
C GLY A 301 14.03 26.71 26.95
N GLY A 302 12.77 27.18 27.04
CA GLY A 302 11.58 26.34 27.00
C GLY A 302 10.82 26.30 28.32
N PHE A 303 9.95 25.30 28.45
CA PHE A 303 9.04 25.06 29.57
C PHE A 303 9.08 23.58 29.94
N ASP A 304 9.30 23.29 31.21
CA ASP A 304 9.48 21.92 31.73
C ASP A 304 8.17 21.22 32.14
N GLY A 305 7.03 21.86 31.92
CA GLY A 305 5.72 21.41 32.40
C GLY A 305 5.23 22.13 33.66
N ALA A 306 6.14 22.77 34.41
CA ALA A 306 5.82 23.51 35.62
C ALA A 306 6.26 24.98 35.57
N ARG A 307 7.42 25.27 34.95
CA ARG A 307 7.98 26.62 34.88
C ARG A 307 8.79 26.86 33.60
N PRO A 308 8.93 28.13 33.17
CA PRO A 308 9.90 28.49 32.16
C PRO A 308 11.32 28.17 32.63
N VAL A 309 12.11 27.56 31.76
CA VAL A 309 13.55 27.36 31.97
C VAL A 309 14.36 28.33 31.10
N ASN A 310 15.56 28.66 31.59
CA ASN A 310 16.53 29.50 30.90
C ASN A 310 17.89 28.79 30.80
N THR A 311 17.86 27.48 30.61
CA THR A 311 19.04 26.63 30.55
C THR A 311 19.46 26.39 29.11
N THR A 312 20.76 26.18 28.93
CA THR A 312 21.37 25.72 27.68
C THR A 312 21.80 24.27 27.86
N PHE A 313 21.52 23.42 26.89
CA PHE A 313 22.01 22.04 26.84
C PHE A 313 22.63 21.75 25.47
N SER A 314 23.44 20.70 25.40
CA SER A 314 24.05 20.27 24.14
C SER A 314 24.11 18.75 24.04
N ILE A 315 23.97 18.25 22.82
CA ILE A 315 23.95 16.83 22.49
C ILE A 315 24.99 16.59 21.41
N PRO A 316 25.97 15.69 21.60
CA PRO A 316 26.89 15.31 20.54
C PRO A 316 26.14 14.74 19.34
N LEU A 317 26.53 15.16 18.14
CA LEU A 317 25.95 14.69 16.89
C LEU A 317 26.49 13.30 16.50
N ALA A 318 27.66 12.90 17.01
CA ALA A 318 28.26 11.61 16.65
C ALA A 318 27.36 10.39 16.96
N PRO A 319 26.72 10.25 18.14
CA PRO A 319 25.74 9.20 18.40
C PRO A 319 24.51 9.23 17.47
N ILE A 320 24.06 10.44 17.11
CA ILE A 320 22.94 10.66 16.17
C ILE A 320 23.30 10.22 14.75
N LEU A 321 24.55 10.43 14.33
CA LEU A 321 25.06 9.96 13.04
C LEU A 321 25.32 8.44 13.05
N ALA A 322 25.71 7.87 14.19
CA ALA A 322 26.01 6.45 14.33
C ALA A 322 24.75 5.56 14.41
N SER A 323 23.62 6.08 14.89
CA SER A 323 22.33 5.35 14.93
C SER A 323 21.71 5.11 13.55
N HIS A 324 22.31 5.64 12.49
CA HIS A 324 22.00 5.35 11.10
C HIS A 324 23.21 4.67 10.42
N PRO A 325 23.22 3.35 10.20
CA PRO A 325 24.30 2.69 9.47
C PRO A 325 24.33 3.20 8.03
N VAL A 326 25.31 4.06 7.72
CA VAL A 326 25.55 4.58 6.38
C VAL A 326 26.20 3.49 5.53
N ASN A 327 25.39 2.58 4.97
CA ASN A 327 25.75 1.97 3.70
C ASN A 327 25.56 3.06 2.65
N ALA A 328 26.65 3.78 2.34
CA ALA A 328 26.80 4.79 1.30
C ALA A 328 25.49 5.18 0.61
N VAL A 329 24.72 6.06 1.27
CA VAL A 329 23.54 6.69 0.68
C VAL A 329 24.04 7.46 -0.54
N ASN A 330 23.67 6.97 -1.71
CA ASN A 330 23.99 7.58 -2.98
C ASN A 330 23.38 9.00 -2.98
N LEU A 331 24.24 10.03 -2.95
CA LEU A 331 23.90 11.46 -2.93
C LEU A 331 23.13 11.95 -4.18
N ASN A 332 22.71 11.01 -5.05
CA ASN A 332 22.00 11.25 -6.31
C ASN A 332 20.59 10.63 -6.35
N LYS A 333 19.97 10.27 -5.20
CA LYS A 333 18.63 9.67 -5.19
C LYS A 333 17.57 10.60 -4.59
N ARG A 334 16.59 10.94 -5.43
CA ARG A 334 15.31 11.59 -5.09
C ARG A 334 14.60 10.89 -3.92
N PRO A 335 14.01 11.63 -2.95
CA PRO A 335 13.13 11.03 -1.94
C PRO A 335 11.91 10.36 -2.61
N PRO A 336 11.42 9.22 -2.09
CA PRO A 336 10.21 8.57 -2.57
C PRO A 336 9.00 9.42 -2.17
N VAL A 337 8.60 10.33 -3.05
CA VAL A 337 7.37 11.12 -2.85
C VAL A 337 6.18 10.23 -3.23
N LEU A 338 5.59 9.56 -2.24
CA LEU A 338 4.30 8.88 -2.38
C LEU A 338 3.18 9.93 -2.46
N LEU A 339 2.85 10.31 -3.69
CA LEU A 339 1.85 11.29 -4.04
C LEU A 339 0.43 10.83 -3.62
N LYS A 340 -0.13 11.40 -2.54
CA LYS A 340 -1.59 11.51 -2.38
C LYS A 340 -2.06 12.39 -3.58
N GLN A 341 -3.02 11.94 -4.40
CA GLN A 341 -3.65 12.78 -5.45
C GLN A 341 -4.96 13.32 -4.87
N SER A 342 -5.29 14.60 -5.08
CA SER A 342 -6.68 15.03 -4.94
C SER A 342 -7.18 15.76 -6.19
N VAL A 343 -8.45 15.53 -6.45
CA VAL A 343 -9.23 16.09 -7.55
C VAL A 343 -10.08 17.21 -6.96
N GLN A 344 -9.87 18.43 -7.47
CA GLN A 344 -10.75 19.58 -7.26
C GLN A 344 -12.16 19.26 -7.78
N SER A 345 -13.17 19.43 -6.92
CA SER A 345 -14.58 19.40 -7.30
C SER A 345 -14.97 20.71 -7.97
N ALA A 346 -15.35 20.66 -9.24
CA ALA A 346 -16.23 21.68 -9.82
C ALA A 346 -17.60 21.54 -9.12
N GLY A 347 -17.93 22.51 -8.26
CA GLY A 347 -19.25 22.63 -7.65
C GLY A 347 -20.25 23.22 -8.64
N PRO A 348 -21.54 22.89 -8.52
CA PRO A 348 -22.59 23.29 -9.45
C PRO A 348 -22.91 24.78 -9.30
N ALA A 349 -23.22 25.43 -10.42
CA ALA A 349 -23.75 26.78 -10.44
C ALA A 349 -25.10 26.83 -9.68
N LYS A 350 -25.20 27.69 -8.66
CA LYS A 350 -26.48 28.04 -8.03
C LYS A 350 -27.24 29.05 -8.92
N PRO A 351 -28.56 28.90 -9.12
CA PRO A 351 -29.37 29.93 -9.70
C PRO A 351 -29.60 31.07 -8.70
N LEU A 352 -29.57 32.29 -9.21
CA LEU A 352 -30.03 33.51 -8.52
C LEU A 352 -31.54 33.42 -8.27
N GLY A 353 -31.95 33.82 -7.07
CA GLY A 353 -33.34 33.76 -6.64
C GLY A 353 -34.25 34.83 -7.25
N SER A 354 -35.55 34.59 -7.16
CA SER A 354 -36.52 35.67 -6.97
C SER A 354 -37.76 35.20 -6.22
N ALA A 355 -38.02 35.89 -5.12
CA ALA A 355 -39.34 36.32 -4.62
C ALA A 355 -40.39 35.27 -4.18
N CYS A 356 -40.51 35.23 -2.85
CA CYS A 356 -41.72 35.10 -2.05
C CYS A 356 -42.93 35.89 -2.62
N LEU A 357 -44.13 35.29 -2.64
CA LEU A 357 -45.37 35.86 -2.05
C LEU A 357 -46.59 34.91 -2.22
N ARG A 358 -47.04 34.41 -1.06
CA ARG A 358 -48.42 34.25 -0.54
C ARG A 358 -49.59 33.91 -1.50
N SER A 359 -50.22 32.78 -1.17
CA SER A 359 -51.67 32.49 -1.06
C SER A 359 -52.66 33.20 -1.98
N VAL A 360 -53.50 32.42 -2.69
CA VAL A 360 -54.98 32.44 -2.57
C VAL A 360 -55.51 31.07 -3.07
N CYS A 361 -56.38 30.43 -2.28
CA CYS A 361 -57.24 29.32 -2.72
C CYS A 361 -58.47 29.88 -3.44
N ALA A 362 -58.86 29.33 -4.60
CA ALA A 362 -60.27 29.29 -5.03
C ALA A 362 -60.49 28.34 -6.23
N ALA A 363 -61.08 27.18 -5.90
CA ALA A 363 -62.19 26.48 -6.56
C ALA A 363 -62.51 26.65 -8.08
N SER A 364 -62.57 25.47 -8.72
CA SER A 364 -63.71 24.91 -9.48
C SER A 364 -63.80 25.02 -11.02
N MET A 365 -64.05 23.82 -11.62
CA MET A 365 -64.79 23.49 -12.86
C MET A 365 -64.01 23.65 -14.20
N VAL A 366 -63.99 22.74 -15.19
CA VAL A 366 -64.78 21.54 -15.51
C VAL A 366 -64.07 20.69 -16.61
N ALA A 367 -64.19 19.36 -16.46
CA ALA A 367 -64.32 18.22 -17.40
C ALA A 367 -63.43 17.96 -18.66
N GLY A 368 -63.03 16.67 -18.74
CA GLY A 368 -62.99 15.84 -19.96
C GLY A 368 -61.58 15.41 -20.39
N ALA A 369 -61.21 14.15 -20.63
CA ALA A 369 -61.88 12.86 -20.58
C ALA A 369 -60.79 11.76 -20.44
N THR A 370 -61.23 10.58 -20.06
CA THR A 370 -60.56 9.38 -19.53
C THR A 370 -59.69 8.58 -20.50
N GLU A 371 -58.60 8.00 -19.98
CA GLU A 371 -58.10 6.64 -20.30
C GLU A 371 -57.28 6.08 -19.09
N PRO A 372 -57.11 4.75 -18.95
CA PRO A 372 -57.20 4.04 -17.66
C PRO A 372 -55.92 4.04 -16.80
N GLN A 373 -56.17 3.99 -15.48
CA GLN A 373 -55.18 3.85 -14.41
C GLN A 373 -54.28 2.62 -14.60
N GLN A 374 -53.01 2.86 -14.90
CA GLN A 374 -51.93 2.00 -14.41
C GLN A 374 -51.67 2.37 -12.95
N THR A 375 -51.81 1.38 -12.10
CA THR A 375 -51.47 1.39 -10.68
C THR A 375 -50.07 1.96 -10.47
N HIS A 376 -49.97 2.90 -9.54
CA HIS A 376 -48.70 3.44 -9.04
C HIS A 376 -47.72 2.30 -8.75
N ALA A 377 -46.57 2.31 -9.45
CA ALA A 377 -45.45 1.46 -9.08
C ALA A 377 -44.93 1.91 -7.71
N ASP A 378 -44.90 0.95 -6.79
CA ASP A 378 -44.33 1.06 -5.46
C ASP A 378 -42.89 1.60 -5.50
N ALA A 379 -42.48 2.26 -4.41
CA ALA A 379 -41.07 2.51 -4.13
C ALA A 379 -40.27 1.19 -4.26
N PRO A 380 -39.01 1.21 -4.75
CA PRO A 380 -38.24 -0.02 -4.93
C PRO A 380 -38.16 -0.78 -3.59
N ALA A 381 -38.65 -2.03 -3.60
CA ALA A 381 -38.64 -2.91 -2.44
C ALA A 381 -37.21 -3.03 -1.88
N ALA A 382 -37.09 -2.95 -0.56
CA ALA A 382 -35.82 -3.16 0.12
C ALA A 382 -35.27 -4.57 -0.18
N ASP A 383 -33.96 -4.70 -0.35
CA ASP A 383 -33.29 -5.99 -0.55
C ASP A 383 -33.58 -6.94 0.62
N GLU A 384 -34.39 -7.98 0.39
CA GLU A 384 -34.84 -8.91 1.43
C GLU A 384 -33.66 -9.66 2.06
N ARG A 385 -32.54 -9.88 1.35
CA ARG A 385 -31.35 -10.52 1.92
C ARG A 385 -30.70 -9.63 2.98
N VAL A 386 -30.61 -8.33 2.70
CA VAL A 386 -30.11 -7.34 3.67
C VAL A 386 -31.07 -7.19 4.85
N ALA A 387 -32.38 -7.20 4.60
CA ALA A 387 -33.39 -7.15 5.66
C ALA A 387 -33.32 -8.39 6.56
N ALA A 388 -33.14 -9.58 6.00
CA ALA A 388 -32.94 -10.83 6.72
C ALA A 388 -31.66 -10.81 7.55
N LEU A 389 -30.53 -10.36 6.96
CA LEU A 389 -29.27 -10.25 7.67
C LEU A 389 -29.38 -9.32 8.89
N ARG A 390 -30.08 -8.19 8.78
CA ARG A 390 -30.28 -7.27 9.91
C ARG A 390 -31.08 -7.90 11.06
N ARG A 391 -31.97 -8.85 10.78
CA ARG A 391 -32.67 -9.63 11.82
C ARG A 391 -31.70 -10.57 12.53
N GLU A 392 -30.87 -11.29 11.79
CA GLU A 392 -29.81 -12.13 12.38
C GLU A 392 -28.80 -11.31 13.19
N MET A 393 -28.42 -10.12 12.70
CA MET A 393 -27.54 -9.20 13.43
C MET A 393 -28.12 -8.76 14.77
N ALA A 394 -29.45 -8.60 14.89
CA ALA A 394 -30.10 -8.19 16.12
C ALA A 394 -30.08 -9.29 17.20
N GLU A 395 -30.12 -10.55 16.79
CA GLU A 395 -30.16 -11.72 17.67
C GLU A 395 -28.76 -12.35 17.92
N ALA A 396 -27.72 -11.89 17.21
CA ALA A 396 -26.35 -12.42 17.33
C ALA A 396 -25.74 -12.26 18.73
N ASP A 397 -24.73 -13.07 19.05
CA ASP A 397 -23.99 -13.07 20.32
C ASP A 397 -24.93 -13.18 21.55
N ASP A 398 -25.67 -14.29 21.64
CA ASP A 398 -26.64 -14.56 22.71
C ASP A 398 -27.71 -13.47 22.90
N GLY A 399 -28.17 -12.85 21.80
CA GLY A 399 -29.15 -11.77 21.82
C GLY A 399 -28.61 -10.40 22.23
N ALA A 400 -27.28 -10.24 22.38
CA ALA A 400 -26.66 -8.94 22.61
C ALA A 400 -26.64 -8.07 21.34
N GLY A 401 -26.70 -8.70 20.18
CA GLY A 401 -26.77 -8.09 18.85
C GLY A 401 -25.46 -7.41 18.41
N VAL A 402 -25.38 -7.11 17.11
CA VAL A 402 -24.32 -6.31 16.49
C VAL A 402 -24.94 -5.21 15.63
N HIS A 403 -24.28 -4.05 15.61
CA HIS A 403 -24.72 -2.86 14.87
C HIS A 403 -24.21 -2.84 13.43
N ALA A 404 -23.13 -3.58 13.16
CA ALA A 404 -22.58 -3.79 11.83
C ALA A 404 -22.04 -5.21 11.70
N TYR A 405 -22.03 -5.73 10.48
CA TYR A 405 -21.44 -7.02 10.14
C TYR A 405 -20.58 -6.88 8.87
N ILE A 406 -19.34 -7.35 8.94
CA ILE A 406 -18.38 -7.28 7.83
C ILE A 406 -18.31 -8.65 7.15
N ILE A 407 -18.45 -8.65 5.83
CA ILE A 407 -18.56 -9.84 4.98
C ILE A 407 -17.47 -9.74 3.90
N PRO A 408 -16.27 -10.26 4.19
CA PRO A 408 -15.16 -10.30 3.22
C PRO A 408 -15.42 -11.28 2.07
N SER A 409 -14.54 -11.31 1.06
CA SER A 409 -14.60 -12.32 -0.02
C SER A 409 -13.86 -13.60 0.35
N GLU A 410 -13.03 -13.54 1.37
CA GLU A 410 -12.13 -14.58 1.85
C GLU A 410 -12.89 -15.79 2.42
N ASP A 411 -12.28 -16.96 2.31
CA ASP A 411 -12.72 -18.22 2.95
C ASP A 411 -11.88 -18.51 4.22
N PRO A 412 -12.13 -19.61 4.96
CA PRO A 412 -11.36 -19.97 6.15
C PRO A 412 -9.84 -20.22 5.94
N HIS A 413 -9.38 -20.22 4.69
CA HIS A 413 -8.00 -20.50 4.28
C HIS A 413 -7.33 -19.34 3.55
N MET A 414 -8.03 -18.20 3.41
CA MET A 414 -7.58 -17.02 2.66
C MET A 414 -7.30 -17.34 1.18
N SER A 415 -8.10 -18.23 0.59
CA SER A 415 -8.03 -18.58 -0.83
C SER A 415 -8.30 -17.35 -1.70
N GLU A 416 -7.60 -17.24 -2.83
CA GLU A 416 -7.85 -16.17 -3.80
C GLU A 416 -9.24 -16.27 -4.44
N TYR A 417 -9.67 -17.51 -4.71
CA TYR A 417 -10.99 -17.84 -5.24
C TYR A 417 -11.73 -18.66 -4.18
N PRO A 418 -12.68 -18.08 -3.43
CA PRO A 418 -13.47 -18.86 -2.48
C PRO A 418 -14.33 -19.89 -3.24
N PRO A 419 -14.59 -21.08 -2.68
CA PRO A 419 -15.56 -22.01 -3.25
C PRO A 419 -16.97 -21.42 -3.19
N ASP A 420 -17.88 -21.90 -4.03
CA ASP A 420 -19.26 -21.38 -4.11
C ASP A 420 -20.00 -21.36 -2.76
N CYS A 421 -19.70 -22.31 -1.86
CA CYS A 421 -20.29 -22.37 -0.52
C CYS A 421 -19.81 -21.23 0.40
N ASP A 422 -18.70 -20.58 0.09
CA ASP A 422 -18.12 -19.48 0.87
C ASP A 422 -18.23 -18.11 0.16
N ASP A 423 -18.83 -18.03 -1.04
CA ASP A 423 -19.07 -16.78 -1.77
C ASP A 423 -20.25 -15.95 -1.18
N ARG A 424 -20.19 -15.75 0.13
CA ARG A 424 -21.19 -15.05 0.96
C ARG A 424 -21.39 -13.61 0.52
N ARG A 425 -20.30 -12.93 0.15
CA ARG A 425 -20.33 -11.55 -0.34
C ARG A 425 -21.11 -11.46 -1.65
N ARG A 426 -20.99 -12.42 -2.57
CA ARG A 426 -21.83 -12.45 -3.79
C ARG A 426 -23.29 -12.73 -3.44
N PHE A 427 -23.56 -13.66 -2.54
CA PHE A 427 -24.92 -13.94 -2.11
C PHE A 427 -25.59 -12.69 -1.54
N ILE A 428 -24.96 -12.00 -0.58
CA ILE A 428 -25.59 -10.85 0.09
C ILE A 428 -25.70 -9.61 -0.82
N SER A 429 -24.76 -9.37 -1.72
CA SER A 429 -24.67 -8.10 -2.48
C SER A 429 -25.00 -8.22 -3.97
N HIS A 430 -25.17 -9.44 -4.49
CA HIS A 430 -25.27 -9.76 -5.92
C HIS A 430 -24.00 -9.46 -6.75
N PHE A 431 -22.98 -8.84 -6.16
CA PHE A 431 -21.73 -8.52 -6.84
C PHE A 431 -20.84 -9.76 -7.02
N THR A 432 -20.42 -9.99 -8.26
CA THR A 432 -19.71 -11.21 -8.70
C THR A 432 -18.23 -10.98 -8.98
N GLY A 433 -17.68 -9.80 -8.68
CA GLY A 433 -16.24 -9.56 -8.86
C GLY A 433 -15.41 -10.40 -7.88
N SER A 434 -14.17 -10.72 -8.24
CA SER A 434 -13.36 -11.63 -7.39
C SER A 434 -12.88 -11.00 -6.08
N ALA A 435 -12.90 -9.66 -5.97
CA ALA A 435 -12.44 -8.96 -4.77
C ALA A 435 -13.47 -7.96 -4.29
N GLY A 436 -13.71 -7.92 -2.98
CA GLY A 436 -14.50 -6.88 -2.33
C GLY A 436 -14.89 -7.24 -0.89
N THR A 437 -15.34 -6.25 -0.13
CA THR A 437 -15.82 -6.43 1.23
C THR A 437 -17.16 -5.74 1.38
N ALA A 438 -18.20 -6.51 1.67
CA ALA A 438 -19.51 -5.98 2.00
C ALA A 438 -19.56 -5.64 3.50
N VAL A 439 -20.21 -4.54 3.84
CA VAL A 439 -20.47 -4.13 5.21
C VAL A 439 -21.93 -3.73 5.32
N VAL A 440 -22.66 -4.40 6.19
CA VAL A 440 -24.08 -4.11 6.46
C VAL A 440 -24.19 -3.58 7.88
N THR A 441 -24.80 -2.40 8.03
CA THR A 441 -25.19 -1.85 9.33
C THR A 441 -26.70 -2.01 9.52
N THR A 442 -27.20 -1.60 10.69
CA THR A 442 -28.65 -1.52 10.96
C THR A 442 -29.41 -0.68 9.94
N GLU A 443 -28.75 0.29 9.29
CA GLU A 443 -29.39 1.26 8.39
C GLU A 443 -28.82 1.26 6.96
N GLN A 444 -27.54 0.97 6.79
CA GLN A 444 -26.82 1.11 5.50
C GLN A 444 -26.25 -0.22 5.02
N ALA A 445 -25.98 -0.33 3.73
CA ALA A 445 -25.23 -1.44 3.12
C ALA A 445 -24.23 -0.85 2.13
N ALA A 446 -22.96 -1.26 2.22
CA ALA A 446 -21.88 -0.74 1.40
C ALA A 446 -20.93 -1.85 0.96
N LEU A 447 -20.37 -1.72 -0.25
CA LEU A 447 -19.40 -2.66 -0.81
C LEU A 447 -18.12 -1.93 -1.20
N TRP A 448 -16.99 -2.28 -0.57
CA TRP A 448 -15.66 -1.86 -0.99
C TRP A 448 -15.14 -2.80 -2.06
N THR A 449 -14.68 -2.25 -3.18
CA THR A 449 -13.93 -3.01 -4.20
C THR A 449 -12.90 -2.09 -4.84
N ASP A 450 -11.86 -2.64 -5.46
CA ASP A 450 -10.83 -1.87 -6.17
C ASP A 450 -11.21 -1.54 -7.62
N GLY A 451 -10.33 -0.78 -8.28
CA GLY A 451 -10.54 -0.20 -9.61
C GLY A 451 -10.83 -1.20 -10.72
N ARG A 452 -10.49 -2.49 -10.55
CA ARG A 452 -10.82 -3.54 -11.51
C ARG A 452 -12.32 -3.75 -11.67
N TYR A 453 -13.09 -3.46 -10.61
CA TYR A 453 -14.51 -3.84 -10.54
C TYR A 453 -15.49 -2.68 -10.35
N PHE A 454 -15.07 -1.42 -10.45
CA PHE A 454 -15.98 -0.27 -10.27
C PHE A 454 -17.19 -0.33 -11.20
N LEU A 455 -16.97 -0.54 -12.50
CA LEU A 455 -18.05 -0.59 -13.50
C LEU A 455 -18.94 -1.82 -13.34
N GLN A 456 -18.37 -2.95 -12.90
CA GLN A 456 -19.13 -4.16 -12.62
C GLN A 456 -20.02 -3.97 -11.39
N ALA A 457 -19.49 -3.39 -10.32
CA ALA A 457 -20.23 -3.15 -9.09
C ALA A 457 -21.37 -2.14 -9.28
N GLU A 458 -21.17 -1.07 -10.06
CA GLU A 458 -22.25 -0.11 -10.40
C GLU A 458 -23.43 -0.77 -11.13
N LYS A 459 -23.17 -1.82 -11.90
CA LYS A 459 -24.22 -2.54 -12.65
C LYS A 459 -24.90 -3.63 -11.82
N GLN A 460 -24.19 -4.25 -10.89
CA GLN A 460 -24.65 -5.46 -10.20
C GLN A 460 -25.25 -5.19 -8.81
N LEU A 461 -24.84 -4.10 -8.15
CA LEU A 461 -25.37 -3.75 -6.83
C LEU A 461 -26.83 -3.31 -6.93
N GLY A 462 -27.68 -3.90 -6.09
CA GLY A 462 -29.11 -3.58 -6.01
C GLY A 462 -29.41 -2.23 -5.36
N PRO A 463 -30.69 -1.77 -5.41
CA PRO A 463 -31.12 -0.56 -4.71
C PRO A 463 -30.80 -0.62 -3.22
N GLY A 464 -30.23 0.45 -2.66
CA GLY A 464 -29.87 0.54 -1.23
C GLY A 464 -28.41 0.20 -0.91
N TRP A 465 -27.63 -0.31 -1.86
CA TRP A 465 -26.19 -0.50 -1.72
C TRP A 465 -25.40 0.75 -2.12
N THR A 466 -24.36 1.06 -1.33
CA THR A 466 -23.39 2.11 -1.64
C THR A 466 -22.08 1.49 -2.14
N LEU A 467 -21.70 1.77 -3.39
CA LEU A 467 -20.38 1.39 -3.90
C LEU A 467 -19.29 2.27 -3.30
N MET A 468 -18.34 1.63 -2.61
CA MET A 468 -17.15 2.25 -2.05
C MET A 468 -15.95 1.94 -2.97
N LYS A 469 -15.52 2.93 -3.75
CA LYS A 469 -14.44 2.79 -4.74
C LYS A 469 -13.05 2.78 -4.08
N ALA A 470 -12.67 1.64 -3.50
CA ALA A 470 -11.44 1.47 -2.74
C ALA A 470 -10.18 1.81 -3.57
N GLY A 471 -9.18 2.38 -2.92
CA GLY A 471 -7.97 2.88 -3.59
C GLY A 471 -8.12 4.26 -4.22
N THR A 472 -9.32 4.84 -4.26
CA THR A 472 -9.52 6.25 -4.63
C THR A 472 -9.38 7.16 -3.41
N PRO A 473 -8.89 8.40 -3.57
CA PRO A 473 -8.68 9.33 -2.44
C PRO A 473 -9.95 9.68 -1.64
N LYS A 474 -11.13 9.48 -2.23
CA LYS A 474 -12.43 9.83 -1.64
C LYS A 474 -13.11 8.66 -0.91
N CYS A 475 -12.63 7.44 -1.09
CA CYS A 475 -13.22 6.28 -0.44
C CYS A 475 -12.67 6.14 0.98
N PRO A 476 -13.50 6.22 2.04
CA PRO A 476 -13.05 5.97 3.40
C PRO A 476 -12.61 4.51 3.54
N GLU A 477 -11.71 4.22 4.48
CA GLU A 477 -11.49 2.84 4.92
C GLU A 477 -12.70 2.36 5.74
N ILE A 478 -12.95 1.05 5.74
CA ILE A 478 -14.07 0.43 6.48
C ILE A 478 -14.15 0.87 7.95
N PRO A 479 -13.05 0.87 8.75
CA PRO A 479 -13.14 1.30 10.15
C PRO A 479 -13.53 2.76 10.32
N ASN A 480 -13.09 3.63 9.39
CA ASN A 480 -13.41 5.06 9.43
C ASN A 480 -14.88 5.28 9.08
N TRP A 481 -15.40 4.55 8.07
CA TRP A 481 -16.82 4.61 7.74
C TRP A 481 -17.70 4.06 8.87
N LEU A 482 -17.28 2.96 9.52
CA LEU A 482 -17.96 2.40 10.68
C LEU A 482 -17.96 3.37 11.88
N ALA A 483 -16.92 4.18 12.04
CA ALA A 483 -16.87 5.22 13.08
C ALA A 483 -17.95 6.30 12.89
N ASP A 484 -18.47 6.49 11.66
CA ASP A 484 -19.59 7.39 11.39
C ASP A 484 -20.94 6.65 11.39
N ALA A 485 -20.97 5.41 10.89
CA ALA A 485 -22.20 4.66 10.64
C ALA A 485 -22.69 3.81 11.84
N VAL A 486 -21.85 3.56 12.84
CA VAL A 486 -22.17 2.77 14.05
C VAL A 486 -22.12 3.69 15.26
N PRO A 487 -23.08 3.64 16.22
CA PRO A 487 -23.03 4.50 17.41
C PRO A 487 -21.79 4.27 18.28
N GLU A 488 -21.43 5.25 19.13
CA GLU A 488 -20.39 5.10 20.14
C GLU A 488 -20.73 3.96 21.11
N GLY A 489 -19.75 3.13 21.47
CA GLY A 489 -19.96 1.86 22.18
C GLY A 489 -20.58 0.76 21.31
N GLY A 490 -20.85 1.03 20.03
CA GLY A 490 -21.46 0.09 19.11
C GLY A 490 -20.58 -1.11 18.79
N ARG A 491 -21.24 -2.20 18.40
CA ARG A 491 -20.68 -3.55 18.26
C ARG A 491 -20.58 -3.92 16.78
N VAL A 492 -19.41 -4.30 16.30
CA VAL A 492 -19.14 -4.68 14.91
C VAL A 492 -18.82 -6.17 14.88
N GLY A 493 -19.72 -6.97 14.34
CA GLY A 493 -19.55 -8.41 14.20
C GLY A 493 -18.67 -8.79 13.00
N ILE A 494 -17.90 -9.86 13.16
CA ILE A 494 -17.19 -10.54 12.08
C ILE A 494 -17.35 -12.06 12.21
N ASP A 495 -17.25 -12.78 11.09
CA ASP A 495 -16.92 -14.20 11.12
C ASP A 495 -15.40 -14.35 11.28
N PRO A 496 -14.91 -14.85 12.43
CA PRO A 496 -13.47 -14.94 12.70
C PRO A 496 -12.74 -15.95 11.81
N PHE A 497 -13.43 -16.83 11.08
CA PHE A 497 -12.79 -17.71 10.10
C PHE A 497 -12.34 -16.94 8.86
N LEU A 498 -13.03 -15.86 8.49
CA LEU A 498 -12.80 -15.13 7.23
C LEU A 498 -11.84 -13.93 7.39
N HIS A 499 -11.21 -13.80 8.56
CA HIS A 499 -10.24 -12.76 8.85
C HIS A 499 -8.93 -13.38 9.35
N THR A 500 -7.82 -12.96 8.78
CA THR A 500 -6.49 -13.27 9.33
C THR A 500 -6.29 -12.60 10.68
N VAL A 501 -5.37 -13.11 11.49
CA VAL A 501 -5.00 -12.49 12.77
C VAL A 501 -4.54 -11.04 12.58
N ASP A 502 -3.70 -10.77 11.59
CA ASP A 502 -3.22 -9.41 11.30
C ASP A 502 -4.37 -8.48 10.90
N SER A 503 -5.28 -8.93 10.03
CA SER A 503 -6.41 -8.12 9.58
C SER A 503 -7.39 -7.82 10.72
N ALA A 504 -7.71 -8.83 11.54
CA ALA A 504 -8.60 -8.71 12.69
C ALA A 504 -8.03 -7.76 13.75
N ARG A 505 -6.74 -7.88 14.11
CA ARG A 505 -6.09 -6.98 15.08
C ARG A 505 -6.03 -5.54 14.58
N LYS A 506 -5.73 -5.34 13.29
CA LYS A 506 -5.72 -4.01 12.67
C LYS A 506 -7.12 -3.37 12.68
N LEU A 507 -8.15 -4.15 12.37
CA LEU A 507 -9.54 -3.72 12.43
C LEU A 507 -9.96 -3.39 13.87
N GLN A 508 -9.67 -4.28 14.81
CA GLN A 508 -9.95 -4.12 16.24
C GLN A 508 -9.33 -2.82 16.77
N THR A 509 -8.03 -2.62 16.55
CA THR A 509 -7.31 -1.43 17.02
C THR A 509 -7.94 -0.13 16.51
N LYS A 510 -8.36 -0.10 15.24
CA LYS A 510 -8.98 1.08 14.64
C LYS A 510 -10.40 1.33 15.16
N LEU A 511 -11.19 0.27 15.33
CA LEU A 511 -12.54 0.39 15.90
C LEU A 511 -12.49 0.84 17.35
N GLU A 512 -11.61 0.26 18.17
CA GLU A 512 -11.43 0.64 19.57
C GLU A 512 -10.96 2.09 19.73
N ALA A 513 -10.04 2.54 18.87
CA ALA A 513 -9.62 3.95 18.83
C ALA A 513 -10.78 4.90 18.47
N ALA A 514 -11.79 4.41 17.75
CA ALA A 514 -13.03 5.11 17.46
C ALA A 514 -14.13 4.82 18.49
N GLY A 515 -13.88 4.11 19.59
CA GLY A 515 -14.90 3.80 20.61
C GLY A 515 -15.94 2.76 20.19
N ARG A 516 -15.62 1.87 19.24
CA ARG A 516 -16.47 0.73 18.82
C ARG A 516 -15.77 -0.59 19.18
N HIS A 517 -16.54 -1.66 19.33
CA HIS A 517 -16.03 -2.97 19.74
C HIS A 517 -16.14 -4.00 18.61
N LEU A 518 -15.05 -4.71 18.31
CA LEU A 518 -15.05 -5.85 17.39
C LEU A 518 -15.53 -7.11 18.11
N ILE A 519 -16.53 -7.79 17.56
CA ILE A 519 -17.14 -8.99 18.13
C ILE A 519 -16.92 -10.18 17.18
N PRO A 520 -16.03 -11.13 17.51
CA PRO A 520 -15.87 -12.36 16.74
C PRO A 520 -17.02 -13.33 17.03
N LEU A 521 -17.84 -13.65 16.02
CA LEU A 521 -18.99 -14.56 16.16
C LEU A 521 -18.56 -15.99 15.80
N LEU A 522 -18.27 -16.82 16.80
CA LEU A 522 -17.80 -18.20 16.61
C LEU A 522 -18.93 -19.22 16.34
N GLU A 523 -20.18 -18.86 16.61
CA GLU A 523 -21.32 -19.79 16.53
C GLU A 523 -21.83 -20.02 15.10
N GLY A 524 -21.27 -19.31 14.11
CA GLY A 524 -21.62 -19.46 12.71
C GLY A 524 -21.63 -18.13 11.96
N ASN A 525 -21.62 -18.21 10.64
CA ASN A 525 -21.72 -17.03 9.80
C ASN A 525 -23.18 -16.59 9.65
N LEU A 526 -23.48 -15.32 9.93
CA LEU A 526 -24.86 -14.80 9.85
C LEU A 526 -25.44 -14.86 8.42
N VAL A 527 -24.58 -14.81 7.39
CA VAL A 527 -25.00 -14.98 6.00
C VAL A 527 -25.45 -16.42 5.73
N ASP A 528 -24.84 -17.41 6.37
CA ASP A 528 -25.21 -18.81 6.17
C ASP A 528 -26.62 -19.09 6.70
N HIS A 529 -27.04 -18.43 7.78
CA HIS A 529 -28.39 -18.56 8.35
C HIS A 529 -29.48 -18.11 7.36
N ILE A 530 -29.24 -17.00 6.66
CA ILE A 530 -30.19 -16.44 5.67
C ILE A 530 -30.09 -17.12 4.30
N TRP A 531 -28.93 -17.65 3.94
CA TRP A 531 -28.76 -18.44 2.71
C TRP A 531 -29.46 -19.80 2.85
N GLY A 532 -29.47 -20.35 4.07
CA GLY A 532 -30.26 -21.51 4.43
C GLY A 532 -29.98 -22.71 3.53
N PRO A 533 -31.01 -23.46 3.10
CA PRO A 533 -30.83 -24.68 2.31
C PRO A 533 -30.38 -24.43 0.86
N GLU A 534 -30.43 -23.19 0.37
CA GLU A 534 -29.94 -22.84 -0.98
C GLU A 534 -28.42 -22.65 -1.02
N ARG A 535 -27.75 -22.60 0.14
CA ARG A 535 -26.30 -22.53 0.21
C ARG A 535 -25.69 -23.79 -0.43
N PRO A 536 -24.79 -23.64 -1.42
CA PRO A 536 -24.09 -24.78 -1.99
C PRO A 536 -23.38 -25.59 -0.91
N GLY A 537 -23.38 -26.91 -1.06
CA GLY A 537 -22.58 -27.78 -0.20
C GLY A 537 -21.08 -27.52 -0.41
N ALA A 538 -20.27 -27.86 0.59
CA ALA A 538 -18.82 -27.84 0.43
C ALA A 538 -18.40 -28.70 -0.78
N PRO A 539 -17.43 -28.25 -1.60
CA PRO A 539 -17.00 -28.98 -2.78
C PRO A 539 -16.55 -30.39 -2.40
N GLN A 540 -16.73 -31.34 -3.32
CA GLN A 540 -16.47 -32.78 -3.11
C GLN A 540 -15.49 -33.34 -4.15
N ALA A 541 -14.61 -32.50 -4.70
CA ALA A 541 -13.64 -32.94 -5.68
C ALA A 541 -12.70 -34.00 -5.07
N PRO A 542 -12.35 -35.07 -5.81
CA PRO A 542 -11.49 -36.12 -5.29
C PRO A 542 -10.06 -35.61 -5.08
N ILE A 543 -9.41 -36.10 -4.02
CA ILE A 543 -7.97 -35.88 -3.81
C ILE A 543 -7.19 -36.91 -4.61
N ARG A 544 -6.05 -36.48 -5.16
CA ARG A 544 -5.10 -37.33 -5.88
C ARG A 544 -3.69 -37.15 -5.35
N VAL A 545 -2.87 -38.19 -5.50
CA VAL A 545 -1.44 -38.13 -5.20
C VAL A 545 -0.72 -37.32 -6.29
N HIS A 546 0.13 -36.39 -5.87
CA HIS A 546 1.10 -35.73 -6.74
C HIS A 546 2.37 -36.58 -6.76
N LYS A 547 2.64 -37.19 -7.91
CA LYS A 547 3.68 -38.20 -8.04
C LYS A 547 5.07 -37.65 -7.70
N LEU A 548 5.92 -38.51 -7.13
CA LEU A 548 7.28 -38.16 -6.74
C LEU A 548 8.13 -37.67 -7.93
N GLU A 549 7.87 -38.17 -9.15
CA GLU A 549 8.54 -37.72 -10.38
C GLU A 549 8.31 -36.24 -10.71
N HIS A 550 7.24 -35.63 -10.20
CA HIS A 550 6.97 -34.19 -10.32
C HIS A 550 7.27 -33.44 -9.02
N ALA A 551 7.02 -34.08 -7.86
CA ALA A 551 7.23 -33.46 -6.56
C ALA A 551 8.72 -33.32 -6.18
N GLY A 552 9.58 -34.23 -6.64
CA GLY A 552 11.03 -34.24 -6.38
C GLY A 552 11.47 -34.54 -4.94
N GLU A 553 10.59 -34.40 -3.96
CA GLU A 553 10.85 -34.64 -2.52
C GLU A 553 9.67 -35.41 -1.90
N SER A 554 9.99 -36.42 -1.08
CA SER A 554 8.98 -37.25 -0.41
C SER A 554 8.26 -36.47 0.71
N VAL A 555 7.04 -36.91 1.08
CA VAL A 555 6.31 -36.32 2.22
C VAL A 555 7.13 -36.47 3.51
N ALA A 556 7.74 -37.63 3.73
CA ALA A 556 8.54 -37.89 4.92
C ALA A 556 9.72 -36.91 5.05
N ASP A 557 10.40 -36.60 3.95
CA ASP A 557 11.52 -35.65 3.93
C ASP A 557 11.05 -34.21 4.16
N LYS A 558 9.94 -33.81 3.53
CA LYS A 558 9.31 -32.50 3.77
C LYS A 558 8.93 -32.33 5.24
N LEU A 559 8.25 -33.31 5.84
CA LEU A 559 7.87 -33.29 7.26
C LEU A 559 9.09 -33.24 8.18
N LYS A 560 10.15 -34.01 7.89
CA LYS A 560 11.42 -33.97 8.63
C LYS A 560 12.05 -32.58 8.57
N ARG A 561 12.06 -31.96 7.40
CA ARG A 561 12.57 -30.59 7.20
C ARG A 561 11.76 -29.55 7.95
N MET A 562 10.43 -29.67 7.96
CA MET A 562 9.55 -28.78 8.74
C MET A 562 9.76 -28.94 10.25
N ARG A 563 9.90 -30.19 10.75
CA ARG A 563 10.20 -30.45 12.18
C ARG A 563 11.53 -29.83 12.62
N LYS A 564 12.56 -29.86 11.77
CA LYS A 564 13.82 -29.16 12.05
C LYS A 564 13.62 -27.65 12.22
N GLN A 565 12.84 -27.03 11.33
CA GLN A 565 12.53 -25.60 11.46
C GLN A 565 11.70 -25.30 12.72
N MET A 566 10.77 -26.19 13.09
CA MET A 566 10.02 -26.08 14.35
C MET A 566 10.93 -26.12 15.57
N GLU A 567 11.93 -27.02 15.59
CA GLU A 567 12.93 -27.10 16.65
C GLU A 567 13.72 -25.79 16.79
N GLU A 568 14.22 -25.25 15.67
CA GLU A 568 14.93 -23.96 15.61
C GLU A 568 14.07 -22.79 16.09
N ALA A 569 12.77 -22.81 15.76
CA ALA A 569 11.79 -21.82 16.19
C ALA A 569 11.27 -22.03 17.63
N LYS A 570 11.64 -23.15 18.28
CA LYS A 570 11.12 -23.60 19.59
C LYS A 570 9.59 -23.73 19.59
N ALA A 571 9.03 -24.22 18.50
CA ALA A 571 7.59 -24.48 18.35
C ALA A 571 7.29 -25.95 18.65
N GLY A 572 6.27 -26.20 19.47
CA GLY A 572 5.76 -27.54 19.77
C GLY A 572 4.71 -28.03 18.77
N ALA A 573 4.16 -27.12 17.95
CA ALA A 573 3.29 -27.46 16.83
C ALA A 573 3.46 -26.44 15.70
N LEU A 574 3.26 -26.87 14.45
CA LEU A 574 3.10 -26.02 13.28
C LEU A 574 1.67 -26.19 12.75
N LEU A 575 0.95 -25.08 12.63
CA LEU A 575 -0.39 -25.02 12.07
C LEU A 575 -0.34 -24.51 10.63
N VAL A 576 -0.66 -25.38 9.67
CA VAL A 576 -0.67 -25.07 8.24
C VAL A 576 -2.12 -24.89 7.78
N THR A 577 -2.47 -23.68 7.36
CA THR A 577 -3.84 -23.31 7.00
C THR A 577 -4.04 -22.97 5.53
N ALA A 578 -3.00 -22.53 4.82
CA ALA A 578 -3.11 -22.24 3.40
C ALA A 578 -3.15 -23.55 2.60
N LEU A 579 -4.10 -23.67 1.68
CA LEU A 579 -4.41 -24.93 0.99
C LEU A 579 -3.27 -25.40 0.07
N ASP A 580 -2.57 -24.46 -0.54
CA ASP A 580 -1.39 -24.71 -1.38
C ASP A 580 -0.22 -25.27 -0.56
N GLU A 581 -0.05 -24.82 0.69
CA GLU A 581 0.93 -25.37 1.62
C GLU A 581 0.58 -26.78 2.06
N VAL A 582 -0.69 -27.07 2.36
CA VAL A 582 -1.15 -28.43 2.70
C VAL A 582 -0.93 -29.37 1.51
N ALA A 583 -1.36 -28.96 0.31
CA ALA A 583 -1.19 -29.72 -0.92
C ALA A 583 0.30 -30.01 -1.23
N TRP A 584 1.18 -29.01 -1.09
CA TRP A 584 2.62 -29.18 -1.29
C TRP A 584 3.27 -30.07 -0.23
N LEU A 585 2.92 -29.88 1.05
CA LEU A 585 3.54 -30.59 2.18
C LEU A 585 3.26 -32.09 2.12
N LEU A 586 2.06 -32.46 1.69
CA LEU A 586 1.60 -33.85 1.63
C LEU A 586 1.71 -34.48 0.24
N ASN A 587 2.26 -33.78 -0.77
CA ASN A 587 2.25 -34.24 -2.16
C ASN A 587 0.86 -34.69 -2.62
N LEU A 588 -0.16 -33.88 -2.30
CA LEU A 588 -1.54 -34.11 -2.71
C LEU A 588 -2.03 -32.95 -3.57
N ARG A 589 -3.03 -33.21 -4.41
CA ARG A 589 -3.76 -32.18 -5.18
C ARG A 589 -5.25 -32.47 -5.09
N GLY A 590 -6.05 -31.42 -5.24
CA GLY A 590 -7.51 -31.49 -5.25
C GLY A 590 -8.10 -30.67 -6.39
N GLY A 591 -9.40 -30.41 -6.30
CA GLY A 591 -10.13 -29.52 -7.21
C GLY A 591 -11.29 -28.83 -6.51
N ASP A 592 -11.14 -28.54 -5.21
CA ASP A 592 -12.19 -27.86 -4.45
C ASP A 592 -12.28 -26.38 -4.78
N ILE A 593 -11.16 -25.79 -5.22
CA ILE A 593 -11.05 -24.40 -5.61
C ILE A 593 -10.79 -24.38 -7.11
N SER A 594 -11.68 -23.76 -7.88
CA SER A 594 -11.49 -23.63 -9.32
C SER A 594 -10.12 -23.02 -9.63
N HIS A 595 -9.45 -23.56 -10.64
CA HIS A 595 -8.15 -23.11 -11.13
C HIS A 595 -6.95 -23.35 -10.20
N ASN A 596 -7.19 -23.76 -8.95
CA ASN A 596 -6.14 -24.00 -7.96
C ASN A 596 -6.26 -25.45 -7.50
N PRO A 597 -5.30 -26.33 -7.83
CA PRO A 597 -5.42 -27.78 -7.60
C PRO A 597 -5.20 -28.16 -6.12
N VAL A 598 -6.02 -27.60 -5.24
CA VAL A 598 -5.98 -27.70 -3.78
C VAL A 598 -7.33 -28.24 -3.24
N PHE A 599 -7.37 -28.57 -1.96
CA PHE A 599 -8.55 -29.14 -1.30
C PHE A 599 -8.71 -28.58 0.11
N LEU A 600 -9.95 -28.32 0.53
CA LEU A 600 -10.29 -27.74 1.83
C LEU A 600 -9.73 -28.61 2.96
N SER A 601 -8.71 -28.09 3.65
CA SER A 601 -7.97 -28.88 4.63
C SER A 601 -7.06 -28.05 5.54
N TYR A 602 -6.70 -28.65 6.67
CA TYR A 602 -5.66 -28.14 7.57
C TYR A 602 -4.62 -29.23 7.84
N VAL A 603 -3.40 -28.84 8.21
CA VAL A 603 -2.42 -29.76 8.78
C VAL A 603 -1.91 -29.23 10.12
N ILE A 604 -1.87 -30.12 11.11
CA ILE A 604 -1.12 -29.90 12.36
C ILE A 604 0.07 -30.85 12.36
N LEU A 605 1.27 -30.28 12.41
CA LEU A 605 2.52 -31.00 12.56
C LEU A 605 3.08 -30.79 13.97
N THR A 606 3.45 -31.89 14.61
CA THR A 606 4.10 -31.94 15.93
C THR A 606 5.46 -32.66 15.80
N PRO A 607 6.31 -32.65 16.85
CA PRO A 607 7.58 -33.35 16.82
C PRO A 607 7.48 -34.83 16.43
N ASP A 608 6.37 -35.49 16.79
CA ASP A 608 6.16 -36.93 16.69
C ASP A 608 5.01 -37.33 15.75
N ALA A 609 4.04 -36.46 15.48
CA ALA A 609 2.88 -36.78 14.64
C ALA A 609 2.58 -35.71 13.58
N ALA A 610 1.91 -36.12 12.50
CA ALA A 610 1.33 -35.24 11.48
C ALA A 610 -0.14 -35.63 11.27
N THR A 611 -1.04 -34.65 11.26
CA THR A 611 -2.48 -34.89 11.10
C THR A 611 -3.04 -33.98 10.01
N LEU A 612 -3.73 -34.58 9.03
CA LEU A 612 -4.51 -33.93 8.00
C LEU A 612 -5.98 -33.86 8.43
N TYR A 613 -6.57 -32.67 8.44
CA TYR A 613 -8.00 -32.45 8.68
C TYR A 613 -8.67 -32.20 7.35
N VAL A 614 -9.55 -33.10 6.92
CA VAL A 614 -10.19 -33.08 5.60
C VAL A 614 -11.52 -33.82 5.65
N ASP A 615 -12.38 -33.65 4.64
CA ASP A 615 -13.52 -34.54 4.46
C ASP A 615 -13.01 -35.95 4.07
N SER A 616 -13.19 -36.90 4.99
CA SER A 616 -12.78 -38.30 4.80
C SER A 616 -13.33 -38.95 3.54
N LYS A 617 -14.46 -38.47 2.99
CA LYS A 617 -15.03 -38.99 1.73
C LYS A 617 -14.13 -38.73 0.52
N LYS A 618 -13.24 -37.73 0.60
CA LYS A 618 -12.29 -37.37 -0.47
C LYS A 618 -11.03 -38.22 -0.46
N VAL A 619 -10.78 -38.95 0.62
CA VAL A 619 -9.60 -39.81 0.79
C VAL A 619 -9.91 -41.19 0.25
N ASN A 620 -9.51 -41.43 -1.01
CA ASN A 620 -9.62 -42.74 -1.64
C ASN A 620 -8.51 -43.70 -1.13
N LYS A 621 -8.52 -44.96 -1.59
CA LYS A 621 -7.54 -45.98 -1.18
C LYS A 621 -6.08 -45.62 -1.51
N GLU A 622 -5.84 -44.96 -2.63
CA GLU A 622 -4.50 -44.55 -3.07
C GLU A 622 -3.97 -43.43 -2.16
N VAL A 623 -4.81 -42.42 -1.89
CA VAL A 623 -4.47 -41.31 -0.99
C VAL A 623 -4.26 -41.81 0.43
N ALA A 624 -5.10 -42.73 0.92
CA ALA A 624 -4.93 -43.35 2.24
C ALA A 624 -3.58 -44.07 2.34
N ALA A 625 -3.23 -44.91 1.34
CA ALA A 625 -1.95 -45.62 1.33
C ALA A 625 -0.74 -44.66 1.30
N HIS A 626 -0.82 -43.57 0.51
CA HIS A 626 0.22 -42.54 0.44
C HIS A 626 0.40 -41.79 1.78
N LEU A 627 -0.69 -41.48 2.48
CA LEU A 627 -0.63 -40.86 3.81
C LEU A 627 -0.10 -41.83 4.87
N ASP A 628 -0.51 -43.11 4.81
CA ASP A 628 -0.04 -44.16 5.72
C ASP A 628 1.47 -44.39 5.58
N GLU A 629 2.00 -44.39 4.35
CA GLU A 629 3.45 -44.51 4.08
C GLU A 629 4.25 -43.40 4.77
N ALA A 630 3.70 -42.19 4.85
CA ALA A 630 4.31 -41.04 5.52
C ALA A 630 3.90 -40.89 7.01
N SER A 631 3.12 -41.84 7.55
CA SER A 631 2.57 -41.80 8.91
C SER A 631 1.75 -40.53 9.21
N VAL A 632 0.92 -40.10 8.26
CA VAL A 632 0.03 -38.94 8.40
C VAL A 632 -1.38 -39.41 8.75
N ALA A 633 -1.85 -39.05 9.94
CA ALA A 633 -3.21 -39.37 10.38
C ALA A 633 -4.26 -38.50 9.66
N VAL A 634 -5.48 -39.01 9.50
CA VAL A 634 -6.61 -38.27 8.92
C VAL A 634 -7.70 -38.07 9.97
N LYS A 635 -8.15 -36.82 10.14
CA LYS A 635 -9.31 -36.44 10.97
C LYS A 635 -10.33 -35.66 10.16
N ALA A 636 -11.56 -35.55 10.68
CA ALA A 636 -12.58 -34.76 10.00
C ALA A 636 -12.19 -33.27 10.00
N TYR A 637 -12.49 -32.58 8.90
CA TYR A 637 -12.20 -31.14 8.73
C TYR A 637 -12.53 -30.26 9.96
N PRO A 638 -13.73 -30.33 10.60
CA PRO A 638 -14.05 -29.47 11.74
C PRO A 638 -13.30 -29.83 13.04
N ASP A 639 -12.70 -31.02 13.14
CA ASP A 639 -12.01 -31.48 14.36
C ASP A 639 -10.74 -30.67 14.65
N VAL A 640 -10.25 -29.88 13.68
CA VAL A 640 -9.09 -28.99 13.84
C VAL A 640 -9.28 -28.02 15.02
N LEU A 641 -10.49 -27.52 15.25
CA LEU A 641 -10.76 -26.59 16.36
C LEU A 641 -10.58 -27.25 17.72
N ALA A 642 -11.03 -28.51 17.86
CA ALA A 642 -10.89 -29.26 19.10
C ALA A 642 -9.41 -29.54 19.41
N ASP A 643 -8.64 -29.92 18.39
CA ASP A 643 -7.21 -30.20 18.55
C ASP A 643 -6.39 -28.92 18.81
N VAL A 644 -6.68 -27.82 18.12
CA VAL A 644 -6.05 -26.52 18.41
C VAL A 644 -6.37 -26.04 19.83
N ARG A 645 -7.61 -26.23 20.29
CA ARG A 645 -7.98 -25.94 21.69
C ARG A 645 -7.22 -26.84 22.67
N ALA A 646 -7.04 -28.11 22.36
CA ALA A 646 -6.25 -29.04 23.18
C ALA A 646 -4.76 -28.65 23.25
N LEU A 647 -4.17 -28.22 22.12
CA LEU A 647 -2.80 -27.67 22.11
C LEU A 647 -2.68 -26.43 23.01
N GLY A 648 -3.68 -25.54 22.94
CA GLY A 648 -3.81 -24.38 23.83
C GLY A 648 -3.87 -24.76 25.30
N ALA A 649 -4.74 -25.71 25.66
CA ALA A 649 -4.89 -26.21 27.03
C ALA A 649 -3.61 -26.88 27.57
N ALA A 650 -2.85 -27.54 26.70
CA ALA A 650 -1.55 -28.11 27.03
C ALA A 650 -0.43 -27.07 27.17
N GLY A 651 -0.68 -25.80 26.85
CA GLY A 651 0.35 -24.75 26.80
C GLY A 651 1.38 -24.96 25.70
N THR A 652 1.02 -25.71 24.65
CA THR A 652 1.92 -25.99 23.53
C THR A 652 2.19 -24.71 22.76
N LYS A 653 3.46 -24.44 22.43
CA LYS A 653 3.81 -23.27 21.63
C LYS A 653 3.51 -23.52 20.15
N ILE A 654 2.51 -22.83 19.59
CA ILE A 654 2.00 -23.06 18.23
C ILE A 654 2.63 -22.06 17.27
N TRP A 655 3.35 -22.53 16.25
CA TRP A 655 3.74 -21.70 15.12
C TRP A 655 2.55 -21.53 14.19
N ALA A 656 2.09 -20.30 14.03
CA ALA A 656 1.07 -19.90 13.08
C ALA A 656 1.51 -18.64 12.32
N ASP A 657 1.18 -18.59 11.03
CA ASP A 657 1.42 -17.42 10.19
C ASP A 657 0.27 -16.41 10.38
N PRO A 658 0.48 -15.26 11.03
CA PRO A 658 -0.60 -14.32 11.35
C PRO A 658 -1.22 -13.67 10.10
N SER A 659 -0.54 -13.76 8.96
CA SER A 659 -1.04 -13.28 7.67
C SER A 659 -1.91 -14.30 6.92
N LYS A 660 -2.04 -15.53 7.42
CA LYS A 660 -2.78 -16.63 6.78
C LYS A 660 -3.72 -17.37 7.71
N VAL A 661 -3.34 -17.55 8.98
CA VAL A 661 -4.17 -18.24 9.97
C VAL A 661 -5.40 -17.40 10.27
N SER A 662 -6.57 -18.05 10.28
CA SER A 662 -7.80 -17.38 10.65
C SER A 662 -7.80 -17.00 12.12
N PHE A 663 -8.46 -15.88 12.44
CA PHE A 663 -8.61 -15.39 13.80
C PHE A 663 -9.35 -16.41 14.69
N ALA A 664 -10.23 -17.24 14.10
CA ALA A 664 -10.95 -18.31 14.77
C ALA A 664 -10.01 -19.36 15.40
N LEU A 665 -9.01 -19.85 14.66
CA LEU A 665 -8.09 -20.88 15.16
C LEU A 665 -7.25 -20.35 16.33
N VAL A 666 -6.78 -19.11 16.24
CA VAL A 666 -6.06 -18.47 17.35
C VAL A 666 -6.95 -18.26 18.56
N THR A 667 -8.21 -17.88 18.36
CA THR A 667 -9.19 -17.72 19.43
C THR A 667 -9.46 -19.05 20.13
N ALA A 668 -9.66 -20.15 19.37
CA ALA A 668 -9.86 -21.48 19.93
C ALA A 668 -8.68 -21.96 20.80
N ALA A 669 -7.43 -21.69 20.39
CA ALA A 669 -6.26 -22.03 21.20
C ALA A 669 -6.24 -21.23 22.52
N LYS A 670 -6.58 -19.94 22.47
CA LYS A 670 -6.64 -19.07 23.66
C LYS A 670 -7.73 -19.51 24.64
N GLU A 671 -8.91 -19.90 24.15
CA GLU A 671 -9.97 -20.49 24.97
C GLU A 671 -9.48 -21.74 25.71
N GLY A 672 -8.75 -22.61 25.01
CA GLY A 672 -8.15 -23.80 25.59
C GLY A 672 -7.17 -23.47 26.72
N ALA A 673 -6.28 -22.51 26.48
CA ALA A 673 -5.32 -22.04 27.48
C ALA A 673 -5.98 -21.37 28.71
N ALA A 674 -7.14 -20.75 28.52
CA ALA A 674 -7.93 -20.14 29.59
C ALA A 674 -8.77 -21.14 30.40
N GLY A 675 -8.90 -22.40 29.94
CA GLY A 675 -9.72 -23.42 30.59
C GLY A 675 -11.23 -23.20 30.40
N THR A 676 -11.64 -22.34 29.47
CA THR A 676 -13.04 -22.03 29.20
C THR A 676 -13.62 -23.02 28.18
N SER A 677 -14.63 -23.79 28.56
CA SER A 677 -15.44 -24.61 27.65
C SER A 677 -16.58 -23.78 27.04
N PRO A 678 -17.00 -24.00 25.78
CA PRO A 678 -18.12 -23.28 25.16
C PRO A 678 -19.42 -23.36 25.99
N ALA A 679 -19.64 -24.46 26.71
CA ALA A 679 -20.83 -24.66 27.53
C ALA A 679 -20.86 -23.82 28.84
N GLN A 680 -19.76 -23.17 29.23
CA GLN A 680 -19.68 -22.36 30.45
C GLN A 680 -19.86 -20.85 30.21
N ALA A 681 -19.92 -20.40 28.96
CA ALA A 681 -20.18 -18.99 28.63
C ALA A 681 -21.65 -18.59 28.91
N GLY A 682 -22.60 -19.51 28.79
CA GLY A 682 -24.04 -19.28 29.03
C GLY A 682 -24.50 -19.35 30.49
N ALA A 683 -23.62 -19.63 31.46
CA ALA A 683 -23.98 -19.66 32.87
C ALA A 683 -23.66 -18.31 33.53
N LYS A 684 -24.68 -17.65 34.11
CA LYS A 684 -24.57 -16.40 34.89
C LYS A 684 -23.29 -16.39 35.74
N ARG A 685 -22.32 -15.56 35.34
CA ARG A 685 -21.08 -15.33 36.13
C ARG A 685 -21.46 -14.85 37.53
N SER A 686 -21.20 -15.69 38.53
CA SER A 686 -21.17 -15.30 39.94
C SER A 686 -20.00 -14.34 40.15
N ARG A 687 -20.29 -13.09 40.54
CA ARG A 687 -19.29 -12.08 40.93
C ARG A 687 -18.62 -12.48 42.26
N THR A 688 -17.68 -13.42 42.24
CA THR A 688 -16.86 -13.71 43.44
C THR A 688 -15.39 -14.05 43.19
N GLU A 689 -14.92 -14.14 41.95
CA GLU A 689 -13.48 -14.30 41.68
C GLU A 689 -12.98 -13.16 40.79
N ALA A 690 -11.94 -12.46 41.26
CA ALA A 690 -11.36 -11.32 40.56
C ALA A 690 -10.70 -11.79 39.26
N GLU A 691 -11.11 -11.22 38.13
CA GLU A 691 -10.43 -11.45 36.85
C GLU A 691 -8.95 -11.01 36.95
N PRO A 692 -8.00 -11.80 36.42
CA PRO A 692 -6.60 -11.40 36.40
C PRO A 692 -6.43 -10.11 35.60
N ALA A 693 -5.53 -9.22 36.05
CA ALA A 693 -5.29 -7.93 35.42
C ALA A 693 -4.98 -8.09 33.91
N PRO A 694 -5.45 -7.17 33.03
CA PRO A 694 -5.31 -7.27 31.56
C PRO A 694 -3.87 -7.53 31.07
N ALA A 695 -2.88 -6.99 31.78
CA ALA A 695 -1.46 -7.19 31.47
C ALA A 695 -0.95 -8.61 31.75
N ALA A 696 -1.54 -9.35 32.68
CA ALA A 696 -1.18 -10.74 33.00
C ALA A 696 -1.79 -11.72 31.98
N GLN A 697 -3.00 -11.45 31.50
CA GLN A 697 -3.63 -12.21 30.41
C GLN A 697 -2.89 -12.00 29.08
N ALA A 698 -2.56 -10.75 28.73
CA ALA A 698 -1.80 -10.43 27.52
C ALA A 698 -0.40 -11.09 27.50
N ARG A 699 0.26 -11.24 28.66
CA ARG A 699 1.55 -11.95 28.79
C ARG A 699 1.43 -13.48 28.62
N ARG A 700 0.30 -14.08 29.02
CA ARG A 700 0.02 -15.51 28.80
C ARG A 700 -0.33 -15.78 27.34
N ASP A 701 -1.14 -14.92 26.72
CA ASP A 701 -1.51 -15.02 25.31
C ASP A 701 -0.29 -14.89 24.38
N ALA A 702 0.64 -13.98 24.68
CA ALA A 702 1.88 -13.81 23.91
C ALA A 702 2.87 -14.98 24.05
N ALA A 703 2.73 -15.83 25.08
CA ALA A 703 3.58 -16.99 25.30
C ALA A 703 3.14 -18.21 24.47
N LEU A 704 1.90 -18.24 23.96
CA LEU A 704 1.30 -19.41 23.32
C LEU A 704 1.68 -19.58 21.83
N PHE A 705 2.02 -18.49 21.13
CA PHE A 705 2.28 -18.52 19.69
C PHE A 705 3.72 -18.19 19.31
N VAL A 706 4.19 -18.79 18.21
CA VAL A 706 5.31 -18.31 17.39
C VAL A 706 4.71 -17.69 16.14
N GLU A 707 4.45 -16.39 16.17
CA GLU A 707 3.88 -15.66 15.03
C GLU A 707 5.00 -15.31 14.03
N LYS A 708 5.12 -16.11 12.98
CA LYS A 708 6.12 -15.95 11.91
C LYS A 708 5.53 -16.47 10.60
N PRO A 709 6.01 -16.01 9.42
CA PRO A 709 5.65 -16.60 8.14
C PRO A 709 5.78 -18.12 8.17
N SER A 710 4.88 -18.82 7.49
CA SER A 710 4.92 -20.29 7.45
C SER A 710 6.25 -20.76 6.83
N PRO A 711 6.93 -21.75 7.43
CA PRO A 711 8.16 -22.30 6.89
C PRO A 711 7.93 -23.03 5.55
N VAL A 712 6.68 -23.45 5.28
CA VAL A 712 6.29 -24.08 4.03
C VAL A 712 6.26 -23.06 2.88
N THR A 713 5.91 -21.80 3.16
CA THR A 713 5.81 -20.73 2.15
C THR A 713 7.12 -20.56 1.39
N LEU A 714 8.24 -20.35 2.08
CA LEU A 714 9.54 -20.19 1.42
C LEU A 714 10.06 -21.52 0.85
N ALA A 715 9.78 -22.64 1.55
CA ALA A 715 10.22 -23.97 1.12
C ALA A 715 9.69 -24.39 -0.25
N LYS A 716 8.44 -24.03 -0.60
CA LYS A 716 7.82 -24.35 -1.90
C LYS A 716 8.08 -23.28 -2.97
N ALA A 717 8.42 -22.07 -2.55
CA ALA A 717 8.74 -20.98 -3.46
C ALA A 717 9.96 -21.28 -4.33
N VAL A 718 10.96 -21.96 -3.75
CA VAL A 718 12.18 -22.43 -4.42
C VAL A 718 11.97 -23.84 -4.94
N LYS A 719 11.81 -23.98 -6.26
CA LYS A 719 11.47 -25.26 -6.90
C LYS A 719 12.72 -26.14 -7.00
N ASN A 720 12.54 -27.42 -6.69
CA ASN A 720 13.58 -28.42 -6.93
C ASN A 720 13.67 -28.79 -8.42
N PRO A 721 14.70 -29.55 -8.85
CA PRO A 721 14.88 -29.89 -10.26
C PRO A 721 13.67 -30.59 -10.91
N ALA A 722 12.99 -31.50 -10.21
CA ALA A 722 11.83 -32.22 -10.75
C ALA A 722 10.63 -31.28 -10.97
N GLU A 723 10.39 -30.37 -10.01
CA GLU A 723 9.36 -29.34 -10.14
C GLU A 723 9.67 -28.40 -11.32
N LEU A 724 10.93 -27.97 -11.48
CA LEU A 724 11.36 -27.13 -12.61
C LEU A 724 11.24 -27.84 -13.96
N ASP A 725 11.59 -29.12 -14.04
CA ASP A 725 11.44 -29.92 -15.25
C ASP A 725 9.96 -30.14 -15.61
N GLY A 726 9.11 -30.35 -14.61
CA GLY A 726 7.65 -30.39 -14.78
C GLY A 726 7.09 -29.06 -15.29
N MET A 727 7.56 -27.93 -14.75
CA MET A 727 7.19 -26.60 -15.24
C MET A 727 7.63 -26.39 -16.69
N ARG A 728 8.87 -26.74 -17.06
CA ARG A 728 9.35 -26.66 -18.45
C ARG A 728 8.47 -27.50 -19.38
N GLU A 729 8.17 -28.73 -19.00
CA GLU A 729 7.34 -29.64 -19.78
C GLU A 729 5.90 -29.09 -19.97
N ALA A 730 5.29 -28.56 -18.91
CA ALA A 730 3.97 -27.94 -18.98
C ALA A 730 3.94 -26.77 -19.99
N HIS A 731 4.96 -25.91 -19.99
CA HIS A 731 5.04 -24.78 -20.94
C HIS A 731 5.28 -25.22 -22.38
N LEU A 732 6.00 -26.33 -22.60
CA LEU A 732 6.16 -26.89 -23.95
C LEU A 732 4.85 -27.48 -24.47
N ARG A 733 4.05 -28.13 -23.62
CA ARG A 733 2.70 -28.59 -23.98
C ARG A 733 1.78 -27.40 -24.30
N ASP A 734 1.83 -26.37 -23.45
CA ASP A 734 1.00 -25.17 -23.62
C ASP A 734 1.34 -24.39 -24.91
N SER A 735 2.62 -24.40 -25.32
CA SER A 735 3.05 -23.77 -26.59
C SER A 735 2.33 -24.33 -27.81
N VAL A 736 1.98 -25.62 -27.81
CA VAL A 736 1.24 -26.27 -28.89
C VAL A 736 -0.19 -25.76 -28.96
N ALA A 737 -0.86 -25.68 -27.81
CA ALA A 737 -2.22 -25.14 -27.73
C ALA A 737 -2.27 -23.67 -28.17
N LEU A 738 -1.35 -22.83 -27.70
CA LEU A 738 -1.30 -21.41 -28.07
C LEU A 738 -1.06 -21.19 -29.56
N ALA A 739 -0.09 -21.89 -30.16
CA ALA A 739 0.20 -21.75 -31.59
C ALA A 739 -1.00 -22.16 -32.45
N LYS A 740 -1.67 -23.28 -32.10
CA LYS A 740 -2.88 -23.73 -32.79
C LYS A 740 -4.03 -22.73 -32.64
N THR A 741 -4.22 -22.15 -31.46
CA THR A 741 -5.26 -21.12 -31.24
C THR A 741 -5.00 -19.88 -32.08
N PHE A 742 -3.80 -19.31 -32.04
CA PHE A 742 -3.51 -18.09 -32.79
C PHE A 742 -3.55 -18.31 -34.31
N MET A 743 -3.07 -19.45 -34.79
CA MET A 743 -3.25 -19.88 -36.18
C MET A 743 -4.74 -19.96 -36.55
N TRP A 744 -5.57 -20.57 -35.68
CA TRP A 744 -7.00 -20.71 -35.93
C TRP A 744 -7.70 -19.34 -35.99
N ILE A 745 -7.44 -18.43 -35.04
CA ILE A 745 -8.02 -17.08 -35.05
C ILE A 745 -7.69 -16.36 -36.36
N GLU A 746 -6.42 -16.36 -36.78
CA GLU A 746 -5.98 -15.76 -38.05
C GLU A 746 -6.73 -16.36 -39.24
N GLN A 747 -6.91 -17.68 -39.28
CA GLN A 747 -7.62 -18.38 -40.37
C GLN A 747 -9.12 -18.06 -40.38
N GLN A 748 -9.79 -18.01 -39.23
CA GLN A 748 -11.23 -17.69 -39.17
C GLN A 748 -11.50 -16.26 -39.62
N VAL A 749 -10.71 -15.30 -39.15
CA VAL A 749 -10.84 -13.89 -39.53
C VAL A 749 -10.49 -13.68 -41.01
N ALA A 750 -9.45 -14.35 -41.52
CA ALA A 750 -9.13 -14.32 -42.96
C ALA A 750 -10.24 -14.92 -43.83
N ALA A 751 -11.00 -15.89 -43.31
CA ALA A 751 -12.16 -16.47 -43.99
C ALA A 751 -13.44 -15.61 -43.87
N GLY A 752 -13.37 -14.42 -43.26
CA GLY A 752 -14.50 -13.51 -43.09
C GLY A 752 -15.50 -13.94 -42.01
N ARG A 753 -15.12 -14.88 -41.12
CA ARG A 753 -15.93 -15.25 -39.95
C ARG A 753 -15.63 -14.28 -38.82
N SER A 754 -16.68 -13.77 -38.19
CA SER A 754 -16.56 -12.99 -36.95
C SER A 754 -16.60 -13.95 -35.77
N LEU A 755 -15.49 -14.00 -35.04
CA LEU A 755 -15.40 -14.68 -33.74
C LEU A 755 -15.81 -13.70 -32.65
N ASN A 756 -16.00 -14.19 -31.43
CA ASN A 756 -16.11 -13.36 -30.23
C ASN A 756 -15.12 -13.83 -29.16
N GLU A 757 -15.02 -13.08 -28.07
CA GLU A 757 -14.06 -13.32 -26.98
C GLU A 757 -14.26 -14.66 -26.26
N VAL A 758 -15.51 -15.16 -26.14
CA VAL A 758 -15.79 -16.50 -25.56
C VAL A 758 -15.32 -17.61 -26.49
N ASP A 759 -15.47 -17.45 -27.81
CA ASP A 759 -15.00 -18.45 -28.78
C ASP A 759 -13.48 -18.69 -28.65
N VAL A 760 -12.71 -17.66 -28.28
CA VAL A 760 -11.26 -17.76 -28.06
C VAL A 760 -10.95 -18.61 -26.83
N ASP A 761 -11.64 -18.39 -25.72
CA ASP A 761 -11.45 -19.20 -24.49
C ASP A 761 -11.86 -20.65 -24.72
N ASP A 762 -13.05 -20.88 -25.28
CA ASP A 762 -13.57 -22.22 -25.53
C ASP A 762 -12.62 -23.03 -26.43
N TYR A 763 -12.11 -22.42 -27.51
CA TYR A 763 -11.20 -23.08 -28.43
C TYR A 763 -9.82 -23.34 -27.82
N LEU A 764 -9.25 -22.35 -27.11
CA LEU A 764 -7.95 -22.51 -26.45
C LEU A 764 -7.99 -23.57 -25.34
N THR A 765 -9.04 -23.54 -24.51
CA THR A 765 -9.25 -24.53 -23.45
C THR A 765 -9.48 -25.92 -24.06
N GLY A 766 -10.19 -26.02 -25.18
CA GLY A 766 -10.32 -27.27 -25.95
C GLY A 766 -8.96 -27.83 -26.38
N LEU A 767 -8.09 -27.01 -26.95
CA LEU A 767 -6.74 -27.41 -27.37
C LEU A 767 -5.81 -27.76 -26.20
N ARG A 768 -5.96 -27.10 -25.05
CA ARG A 768 -5.26 -27.47 -23.81
C ARG A 768 -5.71 -28.83 -23.29
N ARG A 769 -7.01 -29.16 -23.37
CA ARG A 769 -7.53 -30.49 -22.99
C ARG A 769 -6.95 -31.63 -23.84
N GLU A 770 -6.50 -31.35 -25.06
CA GLU A 770 -5.79 -32.33 -25.90
C GLU A 770 -4.35 -32.59 -25.43
N GLN A 771 -3.78 -31.69 -24.61
CA GLN A 771 -2.40 -31.84 -24.15
C GLN A 771 -2.31 -32.85 -23.00
N PRO A 772 -1.27 -33.71 -22.96
CA PRO A 772 -1.08 -34.67 -21.89
C PRO A 772 -1.04 -34.01 -20.51
N GLY A 773 -1.74 -34.60 -19.55
CA GLY A 773 -1.72 -34.17 -18.15
C GLY A 773 -2.46 -32.86 -17.87
N PHE A 774 -3.13 -32.24 -18.84
CA PHE A 774 -3.98 -31.07 -18.58
C PHE A 774 -5.12 -31.42 -17.62
N ILE A 775 -5.37 -30.54 -16.66
CA ILE A 775 -6.41 -30.67 -15.63
C ILE A 775 -7.52 -29.66 -15.90
N GLU A 776 -7.19 -28.38 -15.86
CA GLU A 776 -8.10 -27.25 -16.04
C GLU A 776 -7.30 -25.96 -16.34
N PRO A 777 -7.94 -24.85 -16.76
CA PRO A 777 -7.26 -23.56 -16.84
C PRO A 777 -6.72 -23.11 -15.46
N SER A 778 -5.54 -22.50 -15.40
CA SER A 778 -4.94 -22.01 -14.14
C SER A 778 -5.54 -20.70 -13.63
N PHE A 779 -6.41 -20.08 -14.44
CA PHE A 779 -7.34 -19.00 -14.11
C PHE A 779 -8.32 -18.87 -15.30
N PRO A 780 -9.46 -18.17 -15.15
CA PRO A 780 -10.34 -17.93 -16.29
C PRO A 780 -9.64 -17.08 -17.35
N THR A 781 -9.67 -17.52 -18.61
CA THR A 781 -9.04 -16.82 -19.73
C THR A 781 -9.56 -15.38 -19.84
N ILE A 782 -8.65 -14.45 -20.10
CA ILE A 782 -8.95 -13.06 -20.45
C ILE A 782 -8.69 -12.90 -21.93
N ALA A 783 -9.75 -13.01 -22.74
CA ALA A 783 -9.74 -12.61 -24.14
C ALA A 783 -10.42 -11.25 -24.26
N GLY A 784 -9.63 -10.20 -24.49
CA GLY A 784 -10.10 -8.81 -24.56
C GLY A 784 -9.85 -8.20 -25.94
N ALA A 785 -10.91 -8.00 -26.70
CA ALA A 785 -10.91 -7.35 -28.01
C ALA A 785 -11.12 -5.84 -27.88
N ASN A 786 -10.19 -5.07 -28.42
CA ASN A 786 -10.20 -3.60 -28.41
C ASN A 786 -10.44 -3.06 -27.00
N ALA A 787 -11.49 -2.27 -26.77
CA ALA A 787 -11.77 -1.61 -25.50
C ALA A 787 -11.88 -2.59 -24.32
N ASN A 788 -12.32 -3.84 -24.55
CA ASN A 788 -12.38 -4.86 -23.52
C ASN A 788 -10.97 -5.28 -23.05
N GLY A 789 -9.97 -5.24 -23.94
CA GLY A 789 -8.57 -5.46 -23.57
C GLY A 789 -8.00 -4.43 -22.59
N ALA A 790 -8.60 -3.23 -22.49
CA ALA A 790 -8.21 -2.21 -21.52
C ALA A 790 -8.68 -2.54 -20.08
N ILE A 791 -9.64 -3.46 -19.93
CA ILE A 791 -10.13 -3.90 -18.62
C ILE A 791 -9.21 -5.01 -18.12
N ILE A 792 -8.35 -4.70 -17.16
CA ILE A 792 -7.23 -5.57 -16.72
C ILE A 792 -7.71 -6.99 -16.36
N HIS A 793 -8.84 -7.12 -15.64
CA HIS A 793 -9.48 -8.40 -15.28
C HIS A 793 -10.80 -8.60 -16.04
N TYR A 794 -10.80 -8.35 -17.35
CA TYR A 794 -11.97 -8.59 -18.18
C TYR A 794 -12.40 -10.07 -18.10
N ARG A 795 -13.71 -10.29 -18.05
CA ARG A 795 -14.33 -11.61 -18.14
C ARG A 795 -15.31 -11.58 -19.30
N ALA A 796 -14.98 -12.32 -20.35
CA ALA A 796 -15.88 -12.49 -21.48
C ALA A 796 -17.13 -13.23 -21.01
N ALA A 797 -18.30 -12.74 -21.40
CA ALA A 797 -19.57 -13.39 -21.16
C ALA A 797 -20.45 -13.24 -22.40
N SER A 798 -21.28 -14.26 -22.65
CA SER A 798 -22.25 -14.21 -23.74
C SER A 798 -23.14 -12.97 -23.60
N GLY A 799 -23.19 -12.15 -24.66
CA GLY A 799 -23.92 -10.87 -24.69
C GLY A 799 -23.11 -9.61 -24.32
N THR A 800 -21.88 -9.74 -23.79
CA THR A 800 -20.97 -8.59 -23.53
C THR A 800 -19.70 -8.63 -24.37
N CYS A 801 -19.61 -9.58 -25.29
CA CYS A 801 -18.43 -9.77 -26.13
C CYS A 801 -18.39 -8.78 -27.29
N ASN A 802 -17.20 -8.30 -27.62
CA ASN A 802 -16.94 -7.60 -28.89
C ASN A 802 -16.72 -8.63 -30.01
N PRO A 803 -17.12 -8.30 -31.26
CA PRO A 803 -16.72 -9.09 -32.41
C PRO A 803 -15.20 -8.98 -32.62
N ILE A 804 -14.62 -10.07 -33.09
CA ILE A 804 -13.22 -10.20 -33.47
C ILE A 804 -13.16 -10.30 -34.99
N ASP A 805 -12.46 -9.36 -35.60
CA ASP A 805 -12.31 -9.16 -37.05
C ASP A 805 -10.91 -8.61 -37.41
N GLN A 806 -10.71 -8.14 -38.66
CA GLN A 806 -9.41 -7.65 -39.14
C GLN A 806 -8.95 -6.34 -38.48
N ASP A 807 -9.83 -5.57 -37.86
CA ASP A 807 -9.46 -4.31 -37.19
C ASP A 807 -9.24 -4.49 -35.68
N THR A 808 -9.27 -5.74 -35.22
CA THR A 808 -9.19 -6.06 -33.80
C THR A 808 -7.75 -6.14 -33.29
N LEU A 809 -7.47 -5.38 -32.23
CA LEU A 809 -6.37 -5.68 -31.31
C LEU A 809 -6.88 -6.61 -30.22
N LEU A 810 -6.34 -7.82 -30.17
CA LEU A 810 -6.75 -8.86 -29.24
C LEU A 810 -5.65 -9.11 -28.20
N LEU A 811 -6.01 -8.97 -26.93
CA LEU A 811 -5.22 -9.43 -25.80
C LEU A 811 -5.78 -10.79 -25.36
N VAL A 812 -4.92 -11.81 -25.28
CA VAL A 812 -5.25 -13.13 -24.73
C VAL A 812 -4.28 -13.43 -23.61
N ASP A 813 -4.80 -13.47 -22.39
CA ASP A 813 -4.11 -13.91 -21.19
C ASP A 813 -4.78 -15.16 -20.64
N SER A 814 -3.98 -16.21 -20.44
CA SER A 814 -4.49 -17.53 -20.16
C SER A 814 -3.40 -18.46 -19.64
N GLY A 815 -3.80 -19.51 -18.92
CA GLY A 815 -2.86 -20.53 -18.48
C GLY A 815 -3.55 -21.88 -18.24
N GLY A 816 -2.75 -22.91 -17.99
CA GLY A 816 -3.21 -24.28 -17.73
C GLY A 816 -2.58 -24.87 -16.47
N GLN A 817 -3.39 -25.61 -15.72
CA GLN A 817 -2.92 -26.58 -14.73
C GLN A 817 -2.64 -27.89 -15.43
N TYR A 818 -1.40 -28.35 -15.32
CA TYR A 818 -0.97 -29.67 -15.76
C TYR A 818 -0.60 -30.51 -14.54
N ASP A 819 -0.58 -31.83 -14.69
CA ASP A 819 -0.14 -32.76 -13.65
C ASP A 819 1.28 -32.49 -13.14
N CYS A 820 2.13 -31.90 -13.99
CA CYS A 820 3.53 -31.61 -13.75
C CYS A 820 3.87 -30.12 -13.56
N GLY A 821 2.97 -29.18 -13.81
CA GLY A 821 3.28 -27.75 -13.73
C GLY A 821 2.08 -26.83 -13.96
N THR A 822 2.30 -25.53 -13.78
CA THR A 822 1.29 -24.48 -13.97
C THR A 822 1.83 -23.47 -14.99
N THR A 823 1.01 -23.05 -15.94
CA THR A 823 1.39 -22.04 -16.94
C THR A 823 0.61 -20.74 -16.76
N ASP A 824 1.22 -19.66 -17.23
CA ASP A 824 0.64 -18.33 -17.32
C ASP A 824 1.30 -17.57 -18.48
N VAL A 825 0.49 -16.99 -19.36
CA VAL A 825 0.97 -16.34 -20.58
C VAL A 825 -0.07 -15.42 -21.20
N THR A 826 0.33 -14.15 -21.29
CA THR A 826 -0.33 -13.14 -22.11
C THR A 826 0.38 -12.87 -23.44
N ARG A 827 -0.39 -12.84 -24.53
CA ARG A 827 0.01 -12.25 -25.82
C ARG A 827 -1.01 -11.22 -26.28
N THR A 828 -0.52 -10.13 -26.86
CA THR A 828 -1.34 -9.15 -27.57
C THR A 828 -0.95 -9.11 -29.04
N PHE A 829 -1.93 -9.21 -29.93
CA PHE A 829 -1.72 -9.23 -31.38
C PHE A 829 -2.87 -8.55 -32.12
N HIS A 830 -2.57 -8.02 -33.30
CA HIS A 830 -3.54 -7.39 -34.18
C HIS A 830 -3.86 -8.30 -35.36
N LEU A 831 -5.12 -8.39 -35.79
CA LEU A 831 -5.55 -9.34 -36.82
C LEU A 831 -5.51 -8.78 -38.26
N GLY A 832 -5.36 -7.47 -38.40
CA GLY A 832 -5.05 -6.77 -39.65
C GLY A 832 -3.89 -5.80 -39.48
N THR A 833 -4.09 -4.51 -39.75
CA THR A 833 -3.03 -3.49 -39.67
C THR A 833 -3.09 -2.67 -38.38
N PRO A 834 -2.13 -2.80 -37.44
CA PRO A 834 -2.13 -2.00 -36.22
C PRO A 834 -1.82 -0.53 -36.50
N THR A 835 -2.45 0.36 -35.74
CA THR A 835 -2.16 1.80 -35.76
C THR A 835 -0.76 2.10 -35.21
N GLN A 836 -0.18 3.23 -35.60
CA GLN A 836 1.13 3.65 -35.08
C GLN A 836 1.12 3.83 -33.55
N HIS A 837 0.00 4.28 -32.98
CA HIS A 837 -0.15 4.44 -31.54
C HIS A 837 -0.13 3.08 -30.81
N GLN A 838 -0.88 2.08 -31.31
CA GLN A 838 -0.87 0.72 -30.78
C GLN A 838 0.54 0.10 -30.86
N LYS A 839 1.24 0.25 -32.00
CA LYS A 839 2.62 -0.23 -32.16
C LYS A 839 3.59 0.43 -31.17
N MET A 840 3.46 1.74 -30.96
CA MET A 840 4.31 2.47 -30.01
C MET A 840 4.09 1.98 -28.58
N CYS A 841 2.83 1.88 -28.12
CA CYS A 841 2.52 1.37 -26.80
C CYS A 841 2.99 -0.08 -26.61
N PHE A 842 2.75 -0.94 -27.60
CA PHE A 842 3.22 -2.33 -27.58
C PHE A 842 4.73 -2.42 -27.46
N THR A 843 5.44 -1.60 -28.22
CA THR A 843 6.91 -1.62 -28.22
C THR A 843 7.46 -1.13 -26.89
N ARG A 844 6.84 -0.13 -26.23
CA ARG A 844 7.26 0.29 -24.87
C ARG A 844 7.00 -0.79 -23.82
N VAL A 845 5.87 -1.48 -23.89
CA VAL A 845 5.60 -2.64 -23.04
C VAL A 845 6.66 -3.73 -23.27
N LEU A 846 6.95 -4.06 -24.53
CA LEU A 846 7.96 -5.05 -24.89
C LEU A 846 9.36 -4.64 -24.42
N GLN A 847 9.76 -3.37 -24.52
CA GLN A 847 11.03 -2.90 -23.99
C GLN A 847 11.13 -3.09 -22.47
N GLY A 848 10.04 -2.86 -21.74
CA GLY A 848 9.97 -3.14 -20.31
C GLY A 848 10.15 -4.63 -20.02
N HIS A 849 9.48 -5.48 -20.81
CA HIS A 849 9.58 -6.94 -20.70
C HIS A 849 11.03 -7.42 -20.95
N ILE A 850 11.68 -6.90 -22.00
CA ILE A 850 13.08 -7.21 -22.35
C ILE A 850 14.03 -6.75 -21.25
N ALA A 851 13.82 -5.53 -20.72
CA ALA A 851 14.68 -4.97 -19.68
C ALA A 851 14.70 -5.84 -18.41
N LEU A 852 13.54 -6.38 -18.03
CA LEU A 852 13.46 -7.32 -16.90
C LEU A 852 14.02 -8.70 -17.25
N ASP A 853 13.67 -9.27 -18.41
CA ASP A 853 14.14 -10.59 -18.86
C ASP A 853 15.68 -10.67 -18.94
N GLN A 854 16.34 -9.59 -19.39
CA GLN A 854 17.80 -9.51 -19.50
C GLN A 854 18.51 -9.12 -18.19
N ALA A 855 17.79 -8.90 -17.09
CA ALA A 855 18.41 -8.43 -15.86
C ALA A 855 19.38 -9.48 -15.28
N VAL A 856 20.56 -9.00 -14.88
CA VAL A 856 21.53 -9.75 -14.08
C VAL A 856 21.74 -8.96 -12.79
N PHE A 857 21.44 -9.56 -11.65
CA PHE A 857 21.31 -8.85 -10.37
C PHE A 857 21.93 -9.66 -9.22
N PRO A 858 22.42 -9.02 -8.13
CA PRO A 858 23.01 -9.74 -7.03
C PRO A 858 21.95 -10.56 -6.26
N GLU A 859 22.38 -11.69 -5.71
CA GLU A 859 21.60 -12.44 -4.71
C GLU A 859 21.15 -11.52 -3.56
N GLY A 860 19.97 -11.76 -3.00
CA GLY A 860 19.39 -10.90 -1.97
C GLY A 860 18.55 -9.74 -2.52
N THR A 861 18.50 -9.52 -3.84
CA THR A 861 17.68 -8.46 -4.46
C THR A 861 16.19 -8.79 -4.37
N PRO A 862 15.35 -7.94 -3.73
CA PRO A 862 13.91 -8.13 -3.72
C PRO A 862 13.29 -7.73 -5.05
N GLY A 863 12.18 -8.37 -5.43
CA GLY A 863 11.52 -8.07 -6.71
C GLY A 863 11.00 -6.63 -6.84
N LEU A 864 10.76 -5.92 -5.72
CA LEU A 864 10.49 -4.47 -5.72
C LEU A 864 11.58 -3.66 -6.44
N ALA A 865 12.85 -4.06 -6.31
CA ALA A 865 13.96 -3.37 -6.95
C ALA A 865 14.01 -3.59 -8.47
N LEU A 866 13.38 -4.65 -8.97
CA LEU A 866 13.38 -5.03 -10.38
C LEU A 866 12.14 -4.51 -11.14
N ASP A 867 11.01 -4.28 -10.46
CA ASP A 867 9.74 -3.80 -11.07
C ASP A 867 9.94 -2.53 -11.93
N THR A 868 10.79 -1.61 -11.48
CA THR A 868 11.01 -0.34 -12.21
C THR A 868 11.61 -0.57 -13.60
N LEU A 869 12.39 -1.63 -13.82
CA LEU A 869 12.99 -1.96 -15.12
C LEU A 869 11.91 -2.09 -16.21
N ALA A 870 10.78 -2.70 -15.85
CA ALA A 870 9.67 -2.92 -16.77
C ALA A 870 8.79 -1.68 -17.00
N ARG A 871 8.98 -0.62 -16.21
CA ARG A 871 8.15 0.61 -16.26
C ARG A 871 8.83 1.77 -16.94
N VAL A 872 10.16 1.87 -16.84
CA VAL A 872 10.93 2.99 -17.37
C VAL A 872 10.57 3.31 -18.83
N PRO A 873 10.47 2.35 -19.76
CA PRO A 873 10.11 2.65 -21.14
C PRO A 873 8.74 3.34 -21.29
N LEU A 874 7.73 2.96 -20.51
CA LEU A 874 6.42 3.62 -20.50
C LEU A 874 6.48 5.00 -19.84
N TRP A 875 7.22 5.14 -18.74
CA TRP A 875 7.36 6.41 -18.01
C TRP A 875 7.99 7.51 -18.85
N THR A 876 8.89 7.17 -19.79
CA THR A 876 9.46 8.17 -20.72
C THR A 876 8.40 8.85 -21.58
N LEU A 877 7.22 8.25 -21.73
CA LEU A 877 6.08 8.79 -22.47
C LEU A 877 4.94 9.27 -21.56
N GLY A 878 5.13 9.27 -20.24
CA GLY A 878 4.07 9.60 -19.28
C GLY A 878 3.01 8.51 -19.11
N LEU A 879 3.28 7.28 -19.59
CA LEU A 879 2.38 6.13 -19.49
C LEU A 879 2.73 5.26 -18.28
N ASN A 880 1.80 4.43 -17.81
CA ASN A 880 2.03 3.45 -16.73
C ASN A 880 0.98 2.33 -16.76
N TYR A 881 1.14 1.30 -15.94
CA TYR A 881 0.14 0.25 -15.68
C TYR A 881 -0.14 0.07 -14.18
N ARG A 882 -1.35 -0.38 -13.85
CA ARG A 882 -1.93 -0.36 -12.49
C ARG A 882 -1.89 -1.72 -11.77
N HIS A 883 -0.96 -2.60 -12.13
CA HIS A 883 -0.67 -3.87 -11.47
C HIS A 883 0.84 -4.05 -11.25
N GLY A 884 1.26 -5.11 -10.52
CA GLY A 884 2.67 -5.47 -10.37
C GLY A 884 3.28 -5.92 -11.71
N THR A 885 4.61 -5.92 -11.84
CA THR A 885 5.28 -6.46 -13.02
C THR A 885 5.28 -7.99 -13.06
N GLY A 886 5.13 -8.66 -11.91
CA GLY A 886 4.95 -10.10 -11.85
C GLY A 886 4.74 -10.67 -10.45
N HIS A 887 4.41 -11.94 -10.39
CA HIS A 887 4.14 -12.73 -9.19
C HIS A 887 4.87 -14.08 -9.27
N GLY A 888 5.04 -14.76 -8.13
CA GLY A 888 5.51 -16.14 -8.16
C GLY A 888 4.45 -17.09 -8.71
N VAL A 889 4.88 -18.26 -9.18
CA VAL A 889 4.00 -19.31 -9.74
C VAL A 889 4.34 -20.66 -9.12
N GLY A 890 3.32 -21.40 -8.67
CA GLY A 890 3.45 -22.72 -8.06
C GLY A 890 3.66 -23.85 -9.07
N ALA A 891 4.27 -24.96 -8.62
CA ALA A 891 4.46 -26.15 -9.44
C ALA A 891 3.23 -27.08 -9.36
N ALA A 892 2.38 -27.03 -10.39
CA ALA A 892 1.06 -27.67 -10.41
C ALA A 892 0.23 -27.23 -9.19
N LEU A 893 0.28 -25.94 -8.86
CA LEU A 893 -0.32 -25.28 -7.68
C LEU A 893 -0.89 -23.92 -8.12
N ASN A 894 -1.15 -23.01 -7.18
CA ASN A 894 -1.69 -21.70 -7.48
C ASN A 894 -0.83 -20.97 -8.52
N VAL A 895 -1.49 -20.34 -9.49
CA VAL A 895 -0.82 -19.50 -10.49
C VAL A 895 -0.22 -18.25 -9.83
N HIS A 896 -0.90 -17.69 -8.83
CA HIS A 896 -0.37 -16.64 -7.97
C HIS A 896 0.18 -17.25 -6.68
N GLU A 897 1.50 -17.37 -6.58
CA GLU A 897 2.19 -17.96 -5.44
C GLU A 897 3.19 -16.99 -4.81
N GLY A 898 3.03 -16.70 -3.52
CA GLY A 898 4.02 -15.98 -2.72
C GLY A 898 5.11 -16.90 -2.12
N PRO A 899 6.17 -16.31 -1.53
CA PRO A 899 6.28 -14.92 -1.11
C PRO A 899 7.03 -14.01 -2.11
N GLN A 900 7.59 -14.58 -3.18
CA GLN A 900 8.28 -13.81 -4.22
C GLN A 900 7.30 -13.09 -5.15
N SER A 901 7.60 -11.83 -5.48
CA SER A 901 6.82 -11.02 -6.43
C SER A 901 7.68 -9.86 -6.93
N ILE A 902 7.41 -9.39 -8.15
CA ILE A 902 8.03 -8.21 -8.75
C ILE A 902 6.95 -7.13 -8.83
N SER A 903 6.93 -6.20 -7.87
CA SER A 903 5.84 -5.24 -7.73
C SER A 903 6.30 -3.94 -7.09
N THR A 904 5.65 -2.81 -7.42
CA THR A 904 5.81 -1.51 -6.75
C THR A 904 5.39 -1.49 -5.27
N ARG A 905 4.72 -2.55 -4.80
CA ARG A 905 4.28 -2.67 -3.40
C ARG A 905 5.50 -2.72 -2.47
N TYR A 906 5.70 -1.65 -1.70
CA TYR A 906 6.90 -1.45 -0.87
C TYR A 906 7.14 -2.54 0.20
N PHE A 907 6.10 -3.27 0.60
CA PHE A 907 6.20 -4.37 1.56
C PHE A 907 6.65 -5.70 0.92
N ILE A 908 6.84 -5.76 -0.40
CA ILE A 908 7.44 -6.91 -1.08
C ILE A 908 8.95 -6.84 -0.87
N THR A 909 9.41 -7.44 0.23
CA THR A 909 10.81 -7.44 0.66
C THR A 909 11.50 -8.79 0.49
N THR A 910 10.77 -9.83 0.08
CA THR A 910 11.32 -11.17 -0.20
C THR A 910 12.38 -11.09 -1.32
N PRO A 911 13.62 -11.50 -1.06
CA PRO A 911 14.64 -11.67 -2.10
C PRO A 911 14.22 -12.71 -3.14
N LEU A 912 14.61 -12.49 -4.40
CA LEU A 912 14.55 -13.55 -5.40
C LEU A 912 15.73 -14.52 -5.20
N GLU A 913 15.44 -15.82 -5.23
CA GLU A 913 16.42 -16.89 -5.05
C GLU A 913 16.40 -17.85 -6.25
N ALA A 914 17.55 -18.47 -6.55
CA ALA A 914 17.63 -19.46 -7.61
C ALA A 914 16.65 -20.63 -7.37
N GLY A 915 15.92 -21.02 -8.40
CA GLY A 915 14.83 -22.01 -8.34
C GLY A 915 13.44 -21.39 -8.16
N MET A 916 13.32 -20.10 -7.84
CA MET A 916 12.02 -19.43 -7.87
C MET A 916 11.51 -19.27 -9.31
N VAL A 917 10.19 -19.38 -9.48
CA VAL A 917 9.50 -19.07 -10.73
C VAL A 917 8.68 -17.79 -10.52
N VAL A 918 8.78 -16.84 -11.47
CA VAL A 918 8.05 -15.56 -11.47
C VAL A 918 7.51 -15.22 -12.86
N SER A 919 6.39 -14.50 -12.95
CA SER A 919 5.93 -13.86 -14.19
C SER A 919 6.72 -12.57 -14.49
N ASN A 920 6.78 -12.20 -15.76
CA ASN A 920 7.26 -10.92 -16.29
C ASN A 920 6.23 -10.39 -17.28
N GLU A 921 5.30 -9.58 -16.80
CA GLU A 921 4.04 -9.26 -17.46
C GLU A 921 3.72 -7.76 -17.53
N PRO A 922 4.64 -6.87 -17.96
CA PRO A 922 4.29 -5.46 -18.11
C PRO A 922 3.12 -5.27 -19.09
N GLY A 923 2.37 -4.17 -18.90
CA GLY A 923 1.24 -3.84 -19.75
C GLY A 923 1.00 -2.34 -19.93
N TYR A 924 0.00 -2.01 -20.73
CA TYR A 924 -0.56 -0.67 -20.91
C TYR A 924 -2.03 -0.78 -21.29
N TYR A 925 -2.88 0.04 -20.68
CA TYR A 925 -4.33 -0.04 -20.86
C TYR A 925 -4.88 1.37 -21.12
N GLU A 926 -5.39 1.59 -22.33
CA GLU A 926 -6.02 2.83 -22.77
C GLU A 926 -7.53 2.68 -22.61
N ASP A 927 -8.09 3.31 -21.56
CA ASP A 927 -9.50 3.20 -21.18
C ASP A 927 -10.42 3.47 -22.37
N GLY A 928 -11.30 2.50 -22.69
CA GLY A 928 -12.26 2.61 -23.78
C GLY A 928 -11.69 2.41 -25.19
N ALA A 929 -10.40 2.09 -25.33
CA ALA A 929 -9.76 1.92 -26.64
C ALA A 929 -9.11 0.53 -26.81
N PHE A 930 -8.04 0.23 -26.07
CA PHE A 930 -7.33 -1.05 -26.17
C PHE A 930 -6.43 -1.33 -24.95
N GLY A 931 -6.05 -2.59 -24.76
CA GLY A 931 -5.02 -2.96 -23.79
C GLY A 931 -3.96 -3.86 -24.39
N ILE A 932 -2.78 -3.82 -23.78
CA ILE A 932 -1.59 -4.55 -24.18
C ILE A 932 -0.94 -5.14 -22.93
N ARG A 933 -0.57 -6.42 -22.98
CA ARG A 933 0.28 -7.07 -21.99
C ARG A 933 1.15 -8.11 -22.69
N VAL A 934 2.41 -8.20 -22.25
CA VAL A 934 3.37 -9.18 -22.77
C VAL A 934 3.94 -9.93 -21.58
N GLU A 935 3.67 -11.22 -21.53
CA GLU A 935 3.98 -12.02 -20.35
C GLU A 935 4.69 -13.33 -20.66
N ASN A 936 5.72 -13.62 -19.87
CA ASN A 936 6.38 -14.91 -19.81
C ASN A 936 6.62 -15.30 -18.35
N LEU A 937 6.63 -16.60 -18.07
CA LEU A 937 7.19 -17.13 -16.83
C LEU A 937 8.70 -17.36 -16.96
N LEU A 938 9.40 -17.01 -15.89
CA LEU A 938 10.86 -17.01 -15.76
C LEU A 938 11.28 -17.82 -14.53
N VAL A 939 12.30 -18.67 -14.69
CA VAL A 939 13.02 -19.30 -13.58
C VAL A 939 14.20 -18.41 -13.21
N VAL A 940 14.32 -18.08 -11.92
CA VAL A 940 15.52 -17.44 -11.37
C VAL A 940 16.64 -18.48 -11.30
N ARG A 941 17.81 -18.18 -11.84
CA ARG A 941 18.98 -19.06 -11.84
C ARG A 941 20.26 -18.28 -11.53
N GLU A 942 21.28 -18.99 -11.09
CA GLU A 942 22.62 -18.42 -10.95
C GLU A 942 23.14 -17.94 -12.32
N ALA A 943 23.73 -16.75 -12.33
CA ALA A 943 24.30 -16.11 -13.51
C ALA A 943 25.83 -16.24 -13.50
N ALA A 944 26.41 -16.65 -14.64
CA ALA A 944 27.84 -16.57 -14.85
C ALA A 944 28.21 -15.13 -15.23
N THR A 945 28.88 -14.42 -14.33
CA THR A 945 29.38 -13.05 -14.53
C THR A 945 30.90 -13.01 -14.59
N GLU A 946 31.46 -12.05 -15.31
CA GLU A 946 32.92 -11.84 -15.38
C GLU A 946 33.53 -11.55 -14.00
N PHE A 947 32.79 -10.84 -13.16
CA PHE A 947 33.18 -10.51 -11.79
C PHE A 947 32.10 -10.93 -10.79
N GLN A 948 32.50 -11.30 -9.57
CA GLN A 948 31.63 -11.71 -8.47
C GLN A 948 31.88 -10.85 -7.23
N PHE A 949 31.46 -9.58 -7.27
CA PHE A 949 31.57 -8.67 -6.13
C PHE A 949 30.42 -8.88 -5.15
N GLY A 950 30.72 -9.21 -3.90
CA GLY A 950 29.72 -9.29 -2.83
C GLY A 950 28.81 -10.52 -2.84
N GLY A 951 29.05 -11.51 -3.71
CA GLY A 951 28.32 -12.77 -3.73
C GLY A 951 27.97 -13.24 -5.15
N LYS A 952 26.99 -14.13 -5.21
CA LYS A 952 26.45 -14.67 -6.47
C LYS A 952 25.57 -13.65 -7.16
N TYR A 953 25.48 -13.78 -8.48
CA TYR A 953 24.52 -13.05 -9.29
C TYR A 953 23.47 -14.03 -9.82
N LEU A 954 22.29 -13.50 -10.06
CA LEU A 954 21.13 -14.19 -10.55
C LEU A 954 20.71 -13.59 -11.89
N ALA A 955 20.08 -14.42 -12.72
CA ALA A 955 19.47 -14.07 -14.00
C ALA A 955 18.24 -14.95 -14.23
N PHE A 956 17.59 -14.76 -15.37
CA PHE A 956 16.40 -15.51 -15.72
C PHE A 956 16.65 -16.59 -16.79
N GLU A 957 15.85 -17.65 -16.75
CA GLU A 957 15.61 -18.64 -17.80
C GLU A 957 14.13 -18.59 -18.17
N ARG A 958 13.79 -18.64 -19.46
CA ARG A 958 12.40 -18.54 -19.93
C ARG A 958 11.72 -19.90 -19.95
N LEU A 959 10.52 -19.97 -19.40
CA LEU A 959 9.64 -21.14 -19.52
C LEU A 959 8.69 -21.00 -20.72
N THR A 960 8.06 -19.84 -20.88
CA THR A 960 7.03 -19.60 -21.90
C THR A 960 7.60 -19.59 -23.32
N MET A 961 7.13 -20.53 -24.15
CA MET A 961 7.55 -20.69 -25.55
C MET A 961 6.42 -20.28 -26.52
N CYS A 962 6.17 -18.98 -26.65
CA CYS A 962 5.12 -18.46 -27.54
C CYS A 962 5.62 -17.22 -28.30
N PRO A 963 5.51 -17.14 -29.64
CA PRO A 963 6.06 -16.03 -30.40
C PRO A 963 5.39 -14.69 -30.03
N LEU A 964 6.13 -13.61 -30.25
CA LEU A 964 5.65 -12.22 -30.18
C LEU A 964 5.26 -11.76 -31.58
N GLN A 965 4.12 -11.09 -31.74
CA GLN A 965 3.66 -10.70 -33.08
C GLN A 965 4.55 -9.60 -33.68
N ARG A 966 5.30 -9.95 -34.72
CA ARG A 966 6.33 -9.10 -35.34
C ARG A 966 5.79 -7.75 -35.85
N GLN A 967 4.56 -7.71 -36.37
CA GLN A 967 3.97 -6.49 -36.92
C GLN A 967 3.56 -5.44 -35.87
N MET A 968 3.41 -5.84 -34.61
CA MET A 968 3.14 -4.91 -33.50
C MET A 968 4.38 -4.11 -33.09
N ILE A 969 5.56 -4.53 -33.55
CA ILE A 969 6.84 -3.96 -33.13
C ILE A 969 7.19 -2.75 -34.01
N ALA A 970 7.37 -1.60 -33.37
CA ALA A 970 7.90 -0.37 -33.95
C ALA A 970 9.44 -0.41 -33.94
N LEU A 971 10.04 -1.00 -34.98
CA LEU A 971 11.49 -1.19 -35.11
C LEU A 971 12.28 0.13 -35.05
N GLU A 972 11.65 1.25 -35.41
CA GLU A 972 12.23 2.58 -35.38
C GLU A 972 12.58 3.08 -33.97
N VAL A 973 11.98 2.51 -32.92
CA VAL A 973 12.28 2.87 -31.52
C VAL A 973 12.97 1.77 -30.73
N MET A 974 13.32 0.66 -31.38
CA MET A 974 14.11 -0.41 -30.77
C MET A 974 15.60 -0.21 -31.02
N SER A 975 16.38 -0.52 -29.98
CA SER A 975 17.83 -0.68 -30.11
C SER A 975 18.18 -2.00 -30.80
N ASP A 976 19.39 -2.09 -31.35
CA ASP A 976 19.87 -3.31 -32.01
C ASP A 976 19.94 -4.49 -31.03
N ARG A 977 20.22 -4.21 -29.75
CA ARG A 977 20.21 -5.22 -28.67
C ARG A 977 18.82 -5.77 -28.39
N GLU A 978 17.80 -4.92 -28.38
CA GLU A 978 16.42 -5.36 -28.18
C GLU A 978 15.91 -6.16 -29.40
N ILE A 979 16.27 -5.75 -30.62
CA ILE A 979 15.96 -6.51 -31.84
C ILE A 979 16.63 -7.88 -31.81
N GLN A 980 17.90 -7.94 -31.42
CA GLN A 980 18.62 -9.20 -31.28
C GLN A 980 17.98 -10.09 -30.20
N TRP A 981 17.54 -9.52 -29.08
CA TRP A 981 16.81 -10.27 -28.05
C TRP A 981 15.53 -10.91 -28.61
N VAL A 982 14.74 -10.18 -29.42
CA VAL A 982 13.52 -10.74 -30.02
C VAL A 982 13.86 -11.90 -30.96
N ASN A 983 14.92 -11.75 -31.76
CA ASN A 983 15.40 -12.80 -32.66
C ASN A 983 15.88 -14.03 -31.89
N ASP A 984 16.62 -13.84 -30.80
CA ASP A 984 17.10 -14.92 -29.94
C ASP A 984 15.95 -15.63 -29.23
N TYR A 985 14.95 -14.87 -28.74
CA TYR A 985 13.74 -15.43 -28.15
C TYR A 985 12.94 -16.23 -29.17
N HIS A 986 12.71 -15.70 -30.37
CA HIS A 986 11.99 -16.41 -31.43
C HIS A 986 12.73 -17.67 -31.89
N LYS A 987 14.07 -17.62 -31.94
CA LYS A 987 14.89 -18.80 -32.21
C LYS A 987 14.72 -19.86 -31.11
N GLU A 988 14.75 -19.46 -29.85
CA GLU A 988 14.52 -20.36 -28.71
C GLU A 988 13.11 -20.99 -28.76
N VAL A 989 12.07 -20.19 -29.05
CA VAL A 989 10.70 -20.67 -29.25
C VAL A 989 10.64 -21.71 -30.37
N TRP A 990 11.28 -21.42 -31.52
CA TRP A 990 11.36 -22.38 -32.63
C TRP A 990 12.04 -23.68 -32.21
N GLU A 991 13.24 -23.61 -31.62
CA GLU A 991 14.03 -24.79 -31.25
C GLU A 991 13.30 -25.68 -30.23
N LYS A 992 12.58 -25.08 -29.27
CA LYS A 992 11.91 -25.80 -28.19
C LYS A 992 10.49 -26.29 -28.56
N ALA A 993 9.70 -25.49 -29.29
CA ALA A 993 8.30 -25.81 -29.59
C ALA A 993 8.11 -26.60 -30.91
N SER A 994 8.93 -26.34 -31.93
CA SER A 994 8.79 -26.99 -33.25
C SER A 994 8.82 -28.53 -33.24
N PRO A 995 9.59 -29.21 -32.36
CA PRO A 995 9.60 -30.68 -32.33
C PRO A 995 8.26 -31.32 -31.92
N ARG A 996 7.32 -30.52 -31.37
CA ARG A 996 5.99 -30.97 -30.93
C ARG A 996 4.87 -30.61 -31.90
N MET A 997 5.21 -30.02 -33.04
CA MET A 997 4.28 -29.50 -34.03
C MET A 997 4.52 -30.16 -35.38
N SER A 998 3.48 -30.25 -36.21
CA SER A 998 3.56 -30.82 -37.55
C SER A 998 2.71 -30.03 -38.55
N GLY A 999 2.90 -30.22 -39.86
CA GLY A 999 2.01 -29.64 -40.87
C GLY A 999 1.74 -28.13 -40.71
N PRO A 1000 0.47 -27.68 -40.76
CA PRO A 1000 0.12 -26.25 -40.72
C PRO A 1000 0.60 -25.51 -39.47
N GLU A 1001 0.56 -26.13 -38.28
CA GLU A 1001 1.00 -25.46 -37.06
C GLU A 1001 2.53 -25.19 -37.07
N LEU A 1002 3.31 -26.10 -37.65
CA LEU A 1002 4.76 -25.95 -37.79
C LEU A 1002 5.11 -24.83 -38.77
N ASP A 1003 4.39 -24.76 -39.90
CA ASP A 1003 4.55 -23.68 -40.88
C ASP A 1003 4.16 -22.32 -40.31
N TRP A 1004 3.08 -22.27 -39.52
CA TRP A 1004 2.67 -21.07 -38.79
C TRP A 1004 3.75 -20.63 -37.81
N LEU A 1005 4.31 -21.55 -37.02
CA LEU A 1005 5.37 -21.24 -36.05
C LEU A 1005 6.60 -20.68 -36.78
N LYS A 1006 7.05 -21.34 -37.86
CA LYS A 1006 8.21 -20.91 -38.66
C LYS A 1006 8.08 -19.48 -39.16
N LYS A 1007 6.88 -19.09 -39.60
CA LYS A 1007 6.59 -17.72 -40.07
C LYS A 1007 6.66 -16.71 -38.91
N HIS A 1008 6.12 -17.08 -37.75
CA HIS A 1008 6.00 -16.19 -36.59
C HIS A 1008 7.27 -16.10 -35.74
N THR A 1009 8.22 -17.01 -35.91
CA THR A 1009 9.55 -16.97 -35.30
C THR A 1009 10.66 -16.53 -36.26
N ALA A 1010 10.32 -16.08 -37.47
CA ALA A 1010 11.31 -15.57 -38.41
C ALA A 1010 11.96 -14.27 -37.87
N PRO A 1011 13.27 -14.06 -38.09
CA PRO A 1011 13.97 -12.91 -37.53
C PRO A 1011 13.41 -11.58 -38.03
N LEU A 1012 13.48 -10.56 -37.18
CA LEU A 1012 13.30 -9.16 -37.53
C LEU A 1012 14.49 -8.68 -38.37
N THR A 1013 14.21 -8.06 -39.51
CA THR A 1013 15.22 -7.49 -40.42
C THR A 1013 15.06 -5.97 -40.47
N VAL A 1014 16.11 -5.22 -40.14
CA VAL A 1014 16.09 -3.75 -40.20
C VAL A 1014 16.87 -3.27 -41.42
N ASN A 1015 16.19 -2.66 -42.38
CA ASN A 1015 16.84 -1.92 -43.46
C ASN A 1015 17.10 -0.47 -42.99
N ARG A 1016 18.13 -0.25 -42.15
CA ARG A 1016 18.60 1.11 -41.87
C ARG A 1016 19.43 1.60 -43.05
N PRO A 1017 19.14 2.77 -43.64
CA PRO A 1017 20.09 3.43 -44.55
C PRO A 1017 21.40 3.60 -43.78
N THR A 1018 22.50 3.07 -44.31
CA THR A 1018 23.84 3.33 -43.79
C THR A 1018 24.03 4.84 -43.69
N ALA A 1019 24.21 5.34 -42.47
CA ALA A 1019 24.59 6.73 -42.24
C ALA A 1019 25.90 6.96 -43.01
N VAL A 1020 25.84 7.86 -43.99
CA VAL A 1020 27.04 8.38 -44.65
C VAL A 1020 27.87 9.05 -43.56
N ALA A 1021 29.06 8.53 -43.32
CA ALA A 1021 30.02 9.12 -42.39
C ALA A 1021 30.24 10.60 -42.77
N ALA A 1022 30.00 11.51 -41.83
CA ALA A 1022 30.34 12.92 -41.91
C ALA A 1022 31.18 13.29 -40.69
#